data_AF-A0A8S0QBJ6-F1
#
_entry.id   AF-A0A8S0QBJ6-F1
#
_cell.length_a   1.000
_cell.length_b   1.000
_cell.length_c   1.000
_cell.angle_alpha   90.00
_cell.angle_beta   90.00
_cell.angle_gamma   90.00
#
_symmetry.space_group_name_H-M   'P 1'
#
loop_
_entity.id
_entity.type
_entity.pdbx_description
1 polymer ?
#
loop_
_entity_poly.entity_id
_entity_poly.type
_entity_poly.pdbx_seq_one_letter_code
_entity_poly.pdbx_strand_id
1 'polypeptide(L)'
;MNKELRGIVKAWEAKVKKSQAAAKNRANSIFSTMSVAYVDDDETYNPGEIYHVEKVFSNGDVFIGQWGDNCPNGHGKYLWVDGCMYVGDWCKGKAMGKGKFSWPSGATYEGQFKNGYMDGEGCYTGSSNDTYRGTWVMNMKHGTGTKNYANGDYYAGAWRRGQPDGQGRYVWNNGNQYIGHWRLGRMNGNGTMMWANGNRYDGSWEDGLPKGNGTFRWADGSFYVGVWSKDEQSGTYYPSASQMGNFEWDPEELFLDLRDCRIDASEKVLVFPSQKMVNWPCEGGSLGWRTPKVNDARPRRASIDGRLSNEGGYSLSSESDLSSDVFSGYSGSGRELNEGSGAKEVDVLTVYRPRIIIKPTKRQGVTISKGHKNYELMLNLQLGIRHAVGRPAPATSLDLKDTAFDPKEKIWTRFPPEGSKHTPPHQSCEFKWKDYCPLVFRTLRKLFKVDPADYMISICGNDALRELSSPGKSGSFFYLTHDDKYMIKTMKKSEVKVLKRMLPAYYNHIRVFENSLVTKFFGLHCVKMTGPAQKKVRFVIMGNLFCTEYAIHRRFDLKGSSHGRLSEKVESEIESTTTLKDLDLNFIFRLQKSWFQEFRRQVDRDCDFLEQERIMDYSLLVGIHFKEISHTGEPLSTEASVSNARTPAVNVGQDGEGATPRLSRAGLNVLFDPTRCASVRLGSNMPASAELTVRRNDGESDLVGDPTGEYYDVFLVFGIIDILQDYDISKKLEHAYKSFQYDPTSISAVDPRQYSRRFRSFIYRIFTEDT
;
A
#
# COMPACT_ATOMS: atom_id res chain seq x y z
N MET A 1 1.61 -15.82 47.93
CA MET A 1 0.56 -16.02 46.90
C MET A 1 1.14 -16.71 45.66
N ASN A 2 1.38 -18.04 45.67
CA ASN A 2 1.88 -18.72 44.46
C ASN A 2 1.64 -20.26 44.43
N LYS A 3 0.52 -20.75 44.98
CA LYS A 3 0.11 -22.17 44.87
C LYS A 3 -1.26 -22.34 44.20
N GLU A 4 -2.23 -21.48 44.49
CA GLU A 4 -3.58 -21.55 43.91
C GLU A 4 -3.59 -21.33 42.38
N LEU A 5 -2.90 -20.29 41.87
CA LEU A 5 -2.78 -20.08 40.41
C LEU A 5 -2.24 -21.33 39.68
N ARG A 6 -1.27 -22.04 40.28
CA ARG A 6 -0.69 -23.25 39.68
C ARG A 6 -1.66 -24.44 39.70
N GLY A 7 -2.57 -24.48 40.66
CA GLY A 7 -3.70 -25.43 40.69
C GLY A 7 -4.74 -25.10 39.61
N ILE A 8 -5.11 -23.82 39.47
CA ILE A 8 -6.09 -23.34 38.49
C ILE A 8 -5.59 -23.59 37.05
N VAL A 9 -4.32 -23.29 36.75
CA VAL A 9 -3.73 -23.55 35.42
C VAL A 9 -3.71 -25.05 35.11
N LYS A 10 -3.29 -25.92 36.04
CA LYS A 10 -3.35 -27.38 35.82
C LYS A 10 -4.77 -27.91 35.68
N ALA A 11 -5.73 -27.38 36.42
CA ALA A 11 -7.14 -27.74 36.27
C ALA A 11 -7.69 -27.30 34.90
N TRP A 12 -7.27 -26.14 34.40
CA TRP A 12 -7.64 -25.63 33.08
C TRP A 12 -7.01 -26.47 31.95
N GLU A 13 -5.70 -26.75 32.02
CA GLU A 13 -4.98 -27.66 31.10
C GLU A 13 -5.62 -29.06 31.05
N ALA A 14 -6.01 -29.61 32.20
CA ALA A 14 -6.72 -30.89 32.28
C ALA A 14 -8.11 -30.81 31.63
N LYS A 15 -8.84 -29.71 31.81
CA LYS A 15 -10.15 -29.46 31.17
C LYS A 15 -10.01 -29.33 29.65
N VAL A 16 -8.99 -28.63 29.17
CA VAL A 16 -8.65 -28.50 27.75
C VAL A 16 -8.28 -29.87 27.15
N LYS A 17 -7.37 -30.63 27.77
CA LYS A 17 -7.02 -31.99 27.29
C LYS A 17 -8.21 -32.94 27.29
N LYS A 18 -9.11 -32.86 28.29
CA LYS A 18 -10.34 -33.66 28.34
C LYS A 18 -11.34 -33.23 27.25
N SER A 19 -11.41 -31.95 26.89
CA SER A 19 -12.21 -31.46 25.77
C SER A 19 -11.66 -31.88 24.40
N GLN A 20 -10.33 -31.87 24.23
CA GLN A 20 -9.68 -32.38 23.01
C GLN A 20 -9.83 -33.90 22.85
N ALA A 21 -9.73 -34.66 23.95
CA ALA A 21 -10.02 -36.10 23.95
C ALA A 21 -11.51 -36.39 23.65
N ALA A 22 -12.44 -35.60 24.21
CA ALA A 22 -13.86 -35.71 23.90
C ALA A 22 -14.16 -35.39 22.43
N ALA A 23 -13.52 -34.36 21.85
CA ALA A 23 -13.63 -34.03 20.42
C ALA A 23 -13.07 -35.15 19.54
N LYS A 24 -11.92 -35.74 19.91
CA LYS A 24 -11.30 -36.88 19.21
C LYS A 24 -12.19 -38.13 19.25
N ASN A 25 -12.82 -38.42 20.39
CA ASN A 25 -13.77 -39.53 20.50
C ASN A 25 -15.08 -39.26 19.73
N ARG A 26 -15.55 -38.01 19.67
CA ARG A 26 -16.72 -37.62 18.85
C ARG A 26 -16.43 -37.74 17.34
N ALA A 27 -15.19 -37.52 16.92
CA ALA A 27 -14.76 -37.76 15.53
C ALA A 27 -14.73 -39.25 15.18
N ASN A 28 -14.19 -40.10 16.08
CA ASN A 28 -14.12 -41.54 15.85
C ASN A 28 -15.49 -42.25 15.88
N SER A 29 -16.49 -41.70 16.59
CA SER A 29 -17.83 -42.30 16.69
C SER A 29 -18.68 -42.24 15.41
N ILE A 30 -18.22 -41.55 14.36
CA ILE A 30 -18.96 -41.37 13.10
C ILE A 30 -18.52 -42.39 12.03
N PHE A 31 -17.41 -43.12 12.28
CA PHE A 31 -16.85 -44.10 11.34
C PHE A 31 -16.71 -45.47 12.02
N SER A 32 -17.78 -46.26 12.01
CA SER A 32 -17.72 -47.70 12.30
C SER A 32 -18.58 -48.48 11.32
N THR A 33 -17.97 -49.51 10.72
CA THR A 33 -18.60 -50.66 10.07
C THR A 33 -19.56 -50.40 8.91
N MET A 34 -19.05 -50.56 7.68
CA MET A 34 -19.53 -51.66 6.82
C MET A 34 -18.32 -52.39 6.19
N SER A 35 -18.54 -53.66 5.86
CA SER A 35 -17.54 -54.67 5.53
C SER A 35 -16.98 -54.57 4.10
N VAL A 36 -15.68 -54.83 3.96
CA VAL A 36 -15.06 -55.11 2.66
C VAL A 36 -15.42 -56.53 2.23
N ALA A 37 -16.11 -56.67 1.10
CA ALA A 37 -16.13 -57.91 0.33
C ALA A 37 -15.00 -57.83 -0.71
N TYR A 38 -14.17 -58.87 -0.79
CA TYR A 38 -13.22 -59.03 -1.89
C TYR A 38 -14.00 -59.40 -3.16
N VAL A 39 -13.77 -58.65 -4.23
CA VAL A 39 -13.94 -59.11 -5.60
C VAL A 39 -12.67 -58.69 -6.33
N ASP A 40 -11.84 -59.66 -6.69
CA ASP A 40 -10.90 -59.50 -7.79
C ASP A 40 -11.74 -59.45 -9.06
N ASP A 41 -11.65 -58.38 -9.84
CA ASP A 41 -11.94 -58.43 -11.27
C ASP A 41 -11.09 -57.42 -12.04
N ASP A 42 -10.57 -57.88 -13.17
CA ASP A 42 -9.55 -57.23 -14.00
C ASP A 42 -10.23 -56.32 -15.04
N GLU A 43 -10.77 -55.17 -14.60
CA GLU A 43 -11.45 -54.23 -15.49
C GLU A 43 -10.58 -53.06 -15.98
N THR A 44 -10.67 -52.84 -17.28
CA THR A 44 -9.91 -51.87 -18.07
C THR A 44 -10.28 -50.44 -17.67
N TYR A 45 -9.33 -49.67 -17.15
CA TYR A 45 -9.55 -48.27 -16.77
C TYR A 45 -9.97 -47.41 -17.98
N ASN A 46 -11.24 -47.02 -18.03
CA ASN A 46 -11.70 -45.94 -18.89
C ASN A 46 -11.29 -44.58 -18.28
N PRO A 47 -10.55 -43.72 -19.00
CA PRO A 47 -10.17 -42.40 -18.47
C PRO A 47 -11.38 -41.47 -18.38
N GLY A 48 -11.88 -41.21 -17.17
CA GLY A 48 -12.87 -40.16 -16.91
C GLY A 48 -14.00 -40.49 -15.92
N GLU A 49 -14.10 -41.71 -15.39
CA GLU A 49 -15.16 -42.04 -14.44
C GLU A 49 -14.92 -41.46 -13.03
N ILE A 50 -15.98 -40.92 -12.43
CA ILE A 50 -15.97 -40.37 -11.07
C ILE A 50 -16.34 -41.47 -10.09
N TYR A 51 -15.40 -41.86 -9.23
CA TYR A 51 -15.59 -42.89 -8.21
C TYR A 51 -15.47 -42.29 -6.79
N HIS A 52 -15.95 -43.01 -5.79
CA HIS A 52 -15.87 -42.58 -4.39
C HIS A 52 -14.64 -43.19 -3.70
N VAL A 53 -13.87 -42.38 -2.98
CA VAL A 53 -12.63 -42.82 -2.31
C VAL A 53 -12.55 -42.30 -0.88
N GLU A 54 -11.97 -43.11 0.01
CA GLU A 54 -11.39 -42.67 1.28
C GLU A 54 -9.87 -42.74 1.16
N LYS A 55 -9.19 -41.60 1.37
CA LYS A 55 -7.76 -41.44 1.12
C LYS A 55 -7.12 -40.71 2.29
N VAL A 56 -6.26 -41.44 3.01
CA VAL A 56 -5.38 -40.88 4.05
C VAL A 56 -4.05 -40.52 3.40
N PHE A 57 -3.61 -39.27 3.57
CA PHE A 57 -2.38 -38.76 2.98
C PHE A 57 -1.19 -38.96 3.93
N SER A 58 0.02 -38.96 3.37
CA SER A 58 1.27 -39.16 4.13
C SER A 58 1.55 -38.05 5.16
N ASN A 59 0.95 -36.88 5.00
CA ASN A 59 0.98 -35.80 5.99
C ASN A 59 -0.03 -35.98 7.15
N GLY A 60 -0.90 -37.00 7.07
CA GLY A 60 -1.95 -37.31 8.05
C GLY A 60 -3.33 -36.72 7.74
N ASP A 61 -3.47 -35.92 6.67
CA ASP A 61 -4.76 -35.40 6.24
C ASP A 61 -5.66 -36.53 5.68
N VAL A 62 -6.99 -36.33 5.71
CA VAL A 62 -7.96 -37.34 5.23
C VAL A 62 -8.95 -36.71 4.27
N PHE A 63 -9.10 -37.29 3.07
CA PHE A 63 -10.17 -36.99 2.13
C PHE A 63 -11.15 -38.16 2.02
N ILE A 64 -12.44 -37.86 1.98
CA ILE A 64 -13.52 -38.83 1.75
C ILE A 64 -14.52 -38.20 0.79
N GLY A 65 -14.70 -38.76 -0.40
CA GLY A 65 -15.63 -38.20 -1.37
C GLY A 65 -15.40 -38.66 -2.80
N GLN A 66 -16.05 -37.98 -3.73
CA GLN A 66 -15.92 -38.21 -5.16
C GLN A 66 -14.55 -37.75 -5.69
N TRP A 67 -13.98 -38.55 -6.59
CA TRP A 67 -12.63 -38.43 -7.13
C TRP A 67 -12.64 -38.74 -8.63
N GLY A 68 -11.90 -37.95 -9.41
CA GLY A 68 -11.76 -38.11 -10.86
C GLY A 68 -10.57 -37.30 -11.36
N ASP A 69 -10.01 -37.65 -12.52
CA ASP A 69 -8.82 -37.00 -13.09
C ASP A 69 -7.64 -36.89 -12.07
N ASN A 70 -7.42 -37.90 -11.23
CA ASN A 70 -6.43 -37.90 -10.13
C ASN A 70 -6.62 -36.83 -9.03
N CYS A 71 -7.81 -36.24 -8.88
CA CYS A 71 -8.08 -35.24 -7.85
C CYS A 71 -9.54 -35.20 -7.33
N PRO A 72 -9.82 -34.53 -6.19
CA PRO A 72 -11.19 -34.34 -5.70
C PRO A 72 -12.10 -33.65 -6.73
N ASN A 73 -13.24 -34.26 -7.06
CA ASN A 73 -14.16 -33.76 -8.08
C ASN A 73 -15.59 -34.23 -7.75
N GLY A 74 -16.58 -33.34 -7.75
CA GLY A 74 -17.90 -33.62 -7.18
C GLY A 74 -17.96 -33.33 -5.67
N HIS A 75 -18.82 -34.01 -4.92
CA HIS A 75 -18.98 -33.75 -3.49
C HIS A 75 -17.95 -34.52 -2.64
N GLY A 76 -17.39 -33.86 -1.62
CA GLY A 76 -16.39 -34.49 -0.76
C GLY A 76 -16.01 -33.71 0.50
N LYS A 77 -15.41 -34.42 1.43
CA LYS A 77 -14.95 -33.96 2.74
C LYS A 77 -13.44 -34.06 2.84
N TYR A 78 -12.80 -32.98 3.29
CA TYR A 78 -11.37 -32.94 3.61
C TYR A 78 -11.18 -32.54 5.07
N LEU A 79 -10.34 -33.28 5.79
CA LEU A 79 -9.95 -33.03 7.17
C LEU A 79 -8.43 -32.83 7.22
N TRP A 80 -7.99 -31.64 7.61
CA TRP A 80 -6.57 -31.35 7.81
C TRP A 80 -6.12 -31.78 9.22
N VAL A 81 -4.86 -32.17 9.38
CA VAL A 81 -4.27 -32.59 10.67
C VAL A 81 -4.36 -31.52 11.77
N ASP A 82 -4.37 -30.24 11.40
CA ASP A 82 -4.56 -29.15 12.36
C ASP A 82 -6.00 -29.01 12.88
N GLY A 83 -6.93 -29.83 12.37
CA GLY A 83 -8.34 -29.87 12.77
C GLY A 83 -9.24 -28.94 11.95
N CYS A 84 -8.72 -28.25 10.94
CA CYS A 84 -9.57 -27.60 9.94
C CYS A 84 -10.33 -28.68 9.15
N MET A 85 -11.52 -28.35 8.64
CA MET A 85 -12.32 -29.28 7.83
C MET A 85 -13.10 -28.55 6.75
N TYR A 86 -13.20 -29.11 5.55
CA TYR A 86 -14.11 -28.69 4.50
C TYR A 86 -15.06 -29.84 4.14
N VAL A 87 -16.34 -29.55 3.92
CA VAL A 87 -17.34 -30.47 3.38
C VAL A 87 -18.09 -29.71 2.31
N GLY A 88 -18.05 -30.17 1.06
CA GLY A 88 -18.69 -29.41 -0.02
C GLY A 88 -18.31 -29.90 -1.39
N ASP A 89 -18.65 -29.07 -2.36
CA ASP A 89 -18.42 -29.32 -3.77
C ASP A 89 -16.94 -29.02 -4.13
N TRP A 90 -16.39 -29.85 -5.00
CA TRP A 90 -15.03 -29.81 -5.52
C TRP A 90 -15.05 -29.86 -7.05
N CYS A 91 -14.13 -29.13 -7.67
CA CYS A 91 -13.86 -29.23 -9.10
C CYS A 91 -12.35 -29.17 -9.33
N LYS A 92 -11.80 -30.19 -10.01
CA LYS A 92 -10.36 -30.32 -10.31
C LYS A 92 -9.48 -30.05 -9.08
N GLY A 93 -9.83 -30.67 -7.96
CA GLY A 93 -9.11 -30.59 -6.70
C GLY A 93 -9.30 -29.29 -5.89
N LYS A 94 -10.19 -28.39 -6.31
CA LYS A 94 -10.44 -27.12 -5.61
C LYS A 94 -11.88 -27.06 -5.10
N ALA A 95 -12.06 -26.59 -3.86
CA ALA A 95 -13.38 -26.23 -3.33
C ALA A 95 -14.06 -25.20 -4.23
N MET A 96 -15.24 -25.55 -4.74
CA MET A 96 -15.95 -24.83 -5.80
C MET A 96 -17.43 -25.21 -5.76
N GLY A 97 -18.35 -24.26 -5.69
CA GLY A 97 -19.78 -24.54 -5.52
C GLY A 97 -20.23 -24.29 -4.08
N LYS A 98 -21.12 -25.11 -3.53
CA LYS A 98 -21.58 -24.97 -2.14
C LYS A 98 -20.69 -25.78 -1.21
N GLY A 99 -20.41 -25.24 -0.03
CA GLY A 99 -19.63 -25.96 0.97
C GLY A 99 -19.72 -25.38 2.36
N LYS A 100 -19.07 -26.07 3.29
CA LYS A 100 -18.92 -25.71 4.69
C LYS A 100 -17.47 -25.90 5.11
N PHE A 101 -16.84 -24.82 5.54
CA PHE A 101 -15.52 -24.86 6.17
C PHE A 101 -15.67 -24.68 7.68
N SER A 102 -14.95 -25.48 8.46
CA SER A 102 -14.97 -25.48 9.92
C SER A 102 -13.54 -25.34 10.45
N TRP A 103 -13.37 -24.50 11.46
CA TRP A 103 -12.08 -24.27 12.12
C TRP A 103 -11.99 -25.03 13.46
N PRO A 104 -10.77 -25.35 13.95
CA PRO A 104 -10.56 -25.92 15.28
C PRO A 104 -11.12 -25.07 16.43
N SER A 105 -11.28 -23.75 16.21
CA SER A 105 -11.89 -22.82 17.16
C SER A 105 -13.41 -22.98 17.31
N GLY A 106 -14.06 -23.83 16.52
CA GLY A 106 -15.51 -23.95 16.47
C GLY A 106 -16.20 -22.94 15.53
N ALA A 107 -15.45 -21.97 14.99
CA ALA A 107 -15.95 -21.10 13.93
C ALA A 107 -16.29 -21.93 12.68
N THR A 108 -17.25 -21.46 11.88
CA THR A 108 -17.66 -22.09 10.61
C THR A 108 -18.01 -21.05 9.55
N TYR A 109 -17.85 -21.40 8.28
CA TYR A 109 -18.41 -20.70 7.13
C TYR A 109 -19.20 -21.70 6.31
N GLU A 110 -20.43 -21.36 5.95
CA GLU A 110 -21.32 -22.18 5.13
C GLU A 110 -21.88 -21.31 4.01
N GLY A 111 -21.58 -21.66 2.75
CA GLY A 111 -21.87 -20.80 1.62
C GLY A 111 -21.19 -21.23 0.33
N GLN A 112 -21.10 -20.30 -0.60
CA GLN A 112 -20.46 -20.49 -1.89
C GLN A 112 -18.93 -20.37 -1.78
N PHE A 113 -18.26 -21.17 -2.59
CA PHE A 113 -16.82 -21.23 -2.75
C PHE A 113 -16.44 -21.11 -4.23
N LYS A 114 -15.33 -20.41 -4.51
CA LYS A 114 -14.75 -20.30 -5.84
C LYS A 114 -13.24 -20.48 -5.76
N ASN A 115 -12.72 -21.55 -6.33
CA ASN A 115 -11.28 -21.89 -6.30
C ASN A 115 -10.67 -21.87 -4.88
N GLY A 116 -11.39 -22.33 -3.85
CA GLY A 116 -10.94 -22.33 -2.45
C GLY A 116 -11.19 -21.04 -1.66
N TYR A 117 -11.70 -19.98 -2.29
CA TYR A 117 -12.09 -18.74 -1.61
C TYR A 117 -13.56 -18.76 -1.20
N MET A 118 -13.90 -18.18 -0.05
CA MET A 118 -15.28 -17.83 0.30
C MET A 118 -15.71 -16.69 -0.65
N ASP A 119 -16.63 -16.97 -1.56
CA ASP A 119 -16.95 -16.13 -2.72
C ASP A 119 -18.39 -16.40 -3.16
N GLY A 120 -19.20 -15.36 -3.37
CA GLY A 120 -20.65 -15.48 -3.55
C GLY A 120 -21.42 -15.35 -2.23
N GLU A 121 -22.58 -15.98 -2.11
CA GLU A 121 -23.40 -15.91 -0.89
C GLU A 121 -22.92 -16.88 0.21
N GLY A 122 -22.83 -16.40 1.46
CA GLY A 122 -22.40 -17.26 2.57
C GLY A 122 -22.64 -16.70 3.96
N CYS A 123 -22.63 -17.60 4.94
CA CYS A 123 -22.82 -17.35 6.36
C CYS A 123 -21.57 -17.77 7.14
N TYR A 124 -20.88 -16.82 7.76
CA TYR A 124 -19.82 -17.06 8.74
C TYR A 124 -20.40 -17.00 10.16
N THR A 125 -20.00 -17.93 11.00
CA THR A 125 -20.26 -17.97 12.45
C THR A 125 -18.92 -18.05 13.16
N GLY A 126 -18.56 -17.01 13.89
CA GLY A 126 -17.29 -16.89 14.62
C GLY A 126 -17.23 -17.74 15.87
N SER A 127 -16.06 -17.76 16.51
CA SER A 127 -15.82 -18.58 17.72
C SER A 127 -16.64 -18.10 18.92
N SER A 128 -17.00 -16.81 18.93
CA SER A 128 -17.81 -16.14 19.94
C SER A 128 -19.30 -16.06 19.57
N ASN A 129 -19.75 -16.93 18.65
CA ASN A 129 -21.13 -17.01 18.12
C ASN A 129 -21.62 -15.73 17.39
N ASP A 130 -20.72 -14.82 17.05
CA ASP A 130 -21.02 -13.67 16.21
C ASP A 130 -21.17 -14.14 14.75
N THR A 131 -22.21 -13.69 14.04
CA THR A 131 -22.52 -14.19 12.69
C THR A 131 -22.45 -13.08 11.65
N TYR A 132 -22.06 -13.41 10.42
CA TYR A 132 -22.24 -12.58 9.23
C TYR A 132 -22.91 -13.40 8.15
N ARG A 133 -23.99 -12.90 7.54
CA ARG A 133 -24.66 -13.50 6.39
C ARG A 133 -24.76 -12.46 5.29
N GLY A 134 -24.25 -12.77 4.10
CA GLY A 134 -24.31 -11.84 2.97
C GLY A 134 -23.40 -12.29 1.83
N THR A 135 -23.07 -11.35 0.95
CA THR A 135 -22.12 -11.61 -0.14
C THR A 135 -20.67 -11.59 0.39
N TRP A 136 -19.84 -12.39 -0.26
CA TRP A 136 -18.42 -12.53 -0.05
C TRP A 136 -17.69 -12.42 -1.39
N VAL A 137 -16.50 -11.83 -1.37
CA VAL A 137 -15.59 -11.82 -2.51
C VAL A 137 -14.19 -12.07 -1.98
N MET A 138 -13.51 -13.12 -2.47
CA MET A 138 -12.13 -13.45 -2.10
C MET A 138 -11.88 -13.46 -0.58
N ASN A 139 -12.70 -14.20 0.17
CA ASN A 139 -12.71 -14.28 1.65
C ASN A 139 -13.16 -13.02 2.42
N MET A 140 -13.56 -11.94 1.75
CA MET A 140 -13.99 -10.70 2.42
C MET A 140 -15.49 -10.47 2.30
N LYS A 141 -16.12 -10.01 3.39
CA LYS A 141 -17.50 -9.49 3.41
C LYS A 141 -17.64 -8.37 2.37
N HIS A 142 -18.63 -8.45 1.49
CA HIS A 142 -18.86 -7.53 0.38
C HIS A 142 -20.36 -7.41 0.07
N GLY A 143 -20.73 -6.46 -0.79
CA GLY A 143 -22.11 -6.36 -1.31
C GLY A 143 -23.07 -5.99 -0.21
N THR A 144 -24.15 -6.76 -0.04
CA THR A 144 -25.11 -6.59 1.06
C THR A 144 -24.98 -7.72 2.08
N GLY A 145 -25.08 -7.39 3.36
CA GLY A 145 -24.98 -8.40 4.42
C GLY A 145 -25.46 -7.92 5.78
N THR A 146 -25.86 -8.89 6.60
CA THR A 146 -26.23 -8.73 8.01
C THR A 146 -25.14 -9.29 8.91
N LYS A 147 -24.88 -8.63 10.03
CA LYS A 147 -23.90 -9.00 11.05
C LYS A 147 -24.59 -8.96 12.41
N ASN A 148 -24.58 -10.07 13.13
CA ASN A 148 -24.84 -10.10 14.57
C ASN A 148 -23.47 -10.12 15.27
N TYR A 149 -23.28 -9.26 16.26
CA TYR A 149 -22.04 -9.15 17.03
C TYR A 149 -22.13 -9.94 18.34
N ALA A 150 -20.98 -10.29 18.93
CA ALA A 150 -20.96 -11.08 20.17
C ALA A 150 -21.52 -10.33 21.39
N ASN A 151 -21.50 -8.99 21.34
CA ASN A 151 -22.07 -8.11 22.37
C ASN A 151 -23.61 -7.91 22.26
N GLY A 152 -24.26 -8.51 21.25
CA GLY A 152 -25.69 -8.36 20.99
C GLY A 152 -26.04 -7.27 19.95
N ASP A 153 -25.06 -6.49 19.47
CA ASP A 153 -25.31 -5.50 18.42
C ASP A 153 -25.65 -6.17 17.08
N TYR A 154 -26.28 -5.40 16.21
CA TYR A 154 -26.75 -5.83 14.90
C TYR A 154 -26.44 -4.78 13.82
N TYR A 155 -25.89 -5.19 12.69
CA TYR A 155 -25.78 -4.35 11.48
C TYR A 155 -26.45 -5.03 10.28
N ALA A 156 -27.16 -4.26 9.47
CA ALA A 156 -27.69 -4.67 8.17
C ALA A 156 -27.45 -3.57 7.14
N GLY A 157 -26.71 -3.86 6.07
CA GLY A 157 -26.43 -2.86 5.05
C GLY A 157 -25.38 -3.28 4.04
N ALA A 158 -24.81 -2.29 3.38
CA ALA A 158 -23.73 -2.47 2.42
C ALA A 158 -22.38 -2.71 3.12
N TRP A 159 -21.56 -3.54 2.49
CA TRP A 159 -20.22 -3.95 2.93
C TRP A 159 -19.23 -3.82 1.79
N ARG A 160 -18.03 -3.31 2.10
CA ARG A 160 -16.91 -3.25 1.15
C ARG A 160 -15.63 -3.70 1.85
N ARG A 161 -14.97 -4.73 1.30
CA ARG A 161 -13.65 -5.23 1.76
C ARG A 161 -13.60 -5.51 3.27
N GLY A 162 -14.64 -6.15 3.81
CA GLY A 162 -14.69 -6.56 5.21
C GLY A 162 -15.32 -5.56 6.19
N GLN A 163 -15.72 -4.36 5.75
CA GLN A 163 -16.25 -3.29 6.62
C GLN A 163 -17.61 -2.74 6.12
N PRO A 164 -18.46 -2.19 7.01
CA PRO A 164 -19.61 -1.36 6.64
C PRO A 164 -19.21 -0.18 5.76
N ASP A 165 -19.82 -0.08 4.58
CA ASP A 165 -19.49 0.94 3.56
C ASP A 165 -20.66 1.05 2.56
N GLY A 166 -21.30 2.22 2.48
CA GLY A 166 -22.57 2.44 1.77
C GLY A 166 -23.75 2.68 2.72
N GLN A 167 -24.99 2.38 2.32
CA GLN A 167 -26.16 2.54 3.18
C GLN A 167 -26.29 1.38 4.17
N GLY A 168 -26.66 1.66 5.43
CA GLY A 168 -26.81 0.62 6.45
C GLY A 168 -27.49 1.08 7.74
N ARG A 169 -28.05 0.08 8.45
CA ARG A 169 -28.68 0.21 9.77
C ARG A 169 -27.83 -0.52 10.80
N TYR A 170 -27.43 0.17 11.87
CA TYR A 170 -26.83 -0.44 13.07
C TYR A 170 -27.81 -0.29 14.23
N VAL A 171 -27.97 -1.33 15.03
CA VAL A 171 -28.76 -1.36 16.26
C VAL A 171 -27.84 -1.85 17.37
N TRP A 172 -27.67 -1.05 18.40
CA TRP A 172 -26.92 -1.40 19.60
C TRP A 172 -27.78 -2.24 20.54
N ASN A 173 -27.15 -3.12 21.32
CA ASN A 173 -27.85 -3.97 22.31
C ASN A 173 -28.59 -3.16 23.40
N ASN A 174 -28.24 -1.88 23.59
CA ASN A 174 -28.97 -0.95 24.48
C ASN A 174 -30.26 -0.36 23.87
N GLY A 175 -30.59 -0.70 22.62
CA GLY A 175 -31.77 -0.21 21.89
C GLY A 175 -31.54 1.04 21.03
N ASN A 176 -30.35 1.67 21.11
CA ASN A 176 -30.01 2.78 20.20
C ASN A 176 -29.89 2.26 18.76
N GLN A 177 -30.10 3.13 17.78
CA GLN A 177 -30.11 2.77 16.37
C GLN A 177 -29.66 3.91 15.46
N TYR A 178 -28.76 3.60 14.53
CA TYR A 178 -28.40 4.46 13.40
C TYR A 178 -28.92 3.88 12.09
N ILE A 179 -29.54 4.72 11.25
CA ILE A 179 -29.82 4.42 9.83
C ILE A 179 -29.15 5.51 9.00
N GLY A 180 -28.24 5.17 8.11
CA GLY A 180 -27.64 6.17 7.24
C GLY A 180 -26.49 5.62 6.42
N HIS A 181 -25.66 6.53 5.94
CA HIS A 181 -24.48 6.17 5.17
C HIS A 181 -23.29 5.81 6.09
N TRP A 182 -22.44 4.93 5.59
CA TRP A 182 -21.31 4.33 6.29
C TRP A 182 -20.08 4.41 5.41
N ARG A 183 -18.92 4.65 6.02
CA ARG A 183 -17.64 4.68 5.32
C ARG A 183 -16.55 4.11 6.23
N LEU A 184 -15.82 3.11 5.75
CA LEU A 184 -14.75 2.45 6.50
C LEU A 184 -15.16 2.05 7.94
N GLY A 185 -16.38 1.50 8.09
CA GLY A 185 -16.92 1.07 9.38
C GLY A 185 -17.40 2.18 10.32
N ARG A 186 -17.53 3.42 9.86
CA ARG A 186 -18.03 4.56 10.66
C ARG A 186 -19.26 5.20 10.03
N MET A 187 -20.12 5.79 10.88
CA MET A 187 -21.23 6.65 10.47
C MET A 187 -20.69 7.87 9.70
N ASN A 188 -21.22 8.15 8.51
CA ASN A 188 -20.67 9.15 7.58
C ASN A 188 -21.76 9.62 6.61
N GLY A 189 -21.68 10.83 6.05
CA GLY A 189 -22.71 11.34 5.13
C GLY A 189 -24.04 11.58 5.86
N ASN A 190 -25.18 11.40 5.19
CA ASN A 190 -26.48 11.66 5.81
C ASN A 190 -26.99 10.43 6.57
N GLY A 191 -27.55 10.65 7.76
CA GLY A 191 -28.11 9.58 8.58
C GLY A 191 -28.95 10.08 9.77
N THR A 192 -29.78 9.18 10.26
CA THR A 192 -30.65 9.34 11.42
C THR A 192 -30.14 8.47 12.58
N MET A 193 -29.86 9.08 13.73
CA MET A 193 -29.66 8.38 14.99
C MET A 193 -30.95 8.45 15.81
N MET A 194 -31.30 7.37 16.49
CA MET A 194 -32.42 7.25 17.42
C MET A 194 -31.91 6.57 18.67
N TRP A 195 -32.25 7.10 19.83
CA TRP A 195 -31.82 6.57 21.12
C TRP A 195 -32.99 5.92 21.86
N ALA A 196 -32.69 4.95 22.72
CA ALA A 196 -33.71 4.23 23.49
C ALA A 196 -34.48 5.12 24.49
N ASN A 197 -33.93 6.28 24.85
CA ASN A 197 -34.60 7.32 25.65
C ASN A 197 -35.68 8.10 24.86
N GLY A 198 -35.78 7.93 23.54
CA GLY A 198 -36.71 8.64 22.65
C GLY A 198 -36.09 9.84 21.92
N ASN A 199 -34.85 10.22 22.22
CA ASN A 199 -34.13 11.25 21.48
C ASN A 199 -33.85 10.80 20.03
N ARG A 200 -33.73 11.75 19.11
CA ARG A 200 -33.45 11.50 17.68
C ARG A 200 -32.65 12.63 17.05
N TYR A 201 -31.67 12.30 16.21
CA TYR A 201 -30.93 13.23 15.37
C TYR A 201 -31.10 12.87 13.90
N ASP A 202 -31.45 13.84 13.06
CA ASP A 202 -31.46 13.74 11.60
C ASP A 202 -30.49 14.75 11.01
N GLY A 203 -29.41 14.31 10.35
CA GLY A 203 -28.46 15.25 9.76
C GLY A 203 -27.27 14.61 9.07
N SER A 204 -26.25 15.42 8.81
CA SER A 204 -24.98 14.97 8.25
C SER A 204 -24.00 14.52 9.37
N TRP A 205 -23.10 13.62 8.99
CA TRP A 205 -22.15 12.89 9.85
C TRP A 205 -20.77 12.81 9.19
N GLU A 206 -19.71 12.84 9.98
CA GLU A 206 -18.34 12.59 9.55
C GLU A 206 -17.57 11.80 10.62
N ASP A 207 -16.92 10.71 10.20
CA ASP A 207 -16.07 9.83 11.03
C ASP A 207 -16.65 9.38 12.39
N GLY A 208 -17.98 9.29 12.48
CA GLY A 208 -18.72 8.88 13.67
C GLY A 208 -19.38 10.02 14.46
N LEU A 209 -19.22 11.28 14.06
CA LEU A 209 -19.75 12.45 14.76
C LEU A 209 -20.72 13.27 13.86
N PRO A 210 -21.75 13.92 14.43
CA PRO A 210 -22.57 14.91 13.72
C PRO A 210 -21.73 16.07 13.19
N LYS A 211 -22.02 16.49 11.96
CA LYS A 211 -21.31 17.57 11.27
C LYS A 211 -22.22 18.26 10.26
N GLY A 212 -22.20 19.59 10.20
CA GLY A 212 -23.02 20.36 9.26
C GLY A 212 -24.48 20.41 9.71
N ASN A 213 -25.41 20.59 8.77
CA ASN A 213 -26.82 20.81 9.12
C ASN A 213 -27.46 19.54 9.71
N GLY A 214 -28.20 19.71 10.80
CA GLY A 214 -28.91 18.63 11.47
C GLY A 214 -30.01 19.12 12.40
N THR A 215 -30.99 18.25 12.64
CA THR A 215 -32.09 18.47 13.59
C THR A 215 -32.00 17.43 14.71
N PHE A 216 -31.85 17.88 15.94
CA PHE A 216 -32.03 17.03 17.13
C PHE A 216 -33.46 17.21 17.65
N ARG A 217 -34.06 16.13 18.13
CA ARG A 217 -35.41 16.07 18.71
C ARG A 217 -35.32 15.33 20.02
N TRP A 218 -35.88 15.92 21.07
CA TRP A 218 -36.00 15.30 22.37
C TRP A 218 -37.27 14.44 22.43
N ALA A 219 -37.32 13.52 23.40
CA ALA A 219 -38.47 12.63 23.61
C ALA A 219 -39.78 13.37 23.94
N ASP A 220 -39.72 14.63 24.40
CA ASP A 220 -40.87 15.50 24.68
C ASP A 220 -41.51 16.13 23.42
N GLY A 221 -40.87 15.95 22.26
CA GLY A 221 -41.28 16.52 20.98
C GLY A 221 -40.70 17.91 20.67
N SER A 222 -39.92 18.51 21.57
CA SER A 222 -39.13 19.70 21.27
C SER A 222 -37.97 19.37 20.33
N PHE A 223 -37.46 20.37 19.61
CA PHE A 223 -36.40 20.13 18.62
C PHE A 223 -35.49 21.34 18.39
N TYR A 224 -34.24 21.06 18.06
CA TYR A 224 -33.21 22.05 17.73
C TYR A 224 -32.76 21.84 16.29
N VAL A 225 -32.78 22.89 15.48
CA VAL A 225 -32.30 22.89 14.10
C VAL A 225 -31.05 23.77 14.01
N GLY A 226 -29.92 23.20 13.60
CA GLY A 226 -28.66 23.94 13.58
C GLY A 226 -27.56 23.32 12.73
N VAL A 227 -26.41 24.00 12.73
CA VAL A 227 -25.13 23.52 12.25
C VAL A 227 -24.40 22.88 13.42
N TRP A 228 -24.04 21.61 13.26
CA TRP A 228 -23.36 20.79 14.23
C TRP A 228 -21.86 20.73 13.90
N SER A 229 -21.03 20.86 14.92
CA SER A 229 -19.62 20.52 14.85
C SER A 229 -19.16 20.04 16.24
N LYS A 230 -17.89 19.63 16.33
CA LYS A 230 -17.30 19.20 17.59
C LYS A 230 -16.96 20.37 18.53
N ASP A 231 -16.76 21.57 17.98
CA ASP A 231 -16.18 22.71 18.71
C ASP A 231 -17.20 23.86 18.90
N GLU A 232 -18.22 23.97 18.03
CA GLU A 232 -19.30 24.96 18.10
C GLU A 232 -20.61 24.40 17.49
N GLN A 233 -21.76 24.69 18.11
CA GLN A 233 -23.10 24.45 17.54
C GLN A 233 -23.84 25.78 17.39
N SER A 234 -24.48 26.01 16.24
CA SER A 234 -25.26 27.23 15.99
C SER A 234 -26.62 26.89 15.38
N GLY A 235 -27.70 27.31 16.04
CA GLY A 235 -29.04 26.83 15.69
C GLY A 235 -30.14 27.47 16.51
N THR A 236 -31.38 27.06 16.22
CA THR A 236 -32.61 27.54 16.86
C THR A 236 -33.32 26.39 17.54
N TYR A 237 -33.63 26.56 18.82
CA TYR A 237 -34.47 25.65 19.60
C TYR A 237 -35.95 26.00 19.43
N TYR A 238 -36.79 24.98 19.32
CA TYR A 238 -38.24 25.05 19.17
C TYR A 238 -38.89 24.18 20.28
N PRO A 239 -39.56 24.79 21.26
CA PRO A 239 -40.20 24.07 22.37
C PRO A 239 -41.42 23.27 21.90
N SER A 240 -41.73 22.19 22.64
CA SER A 240 -42.94 21.38 22.42
C SER A 240 -44.20 22.15 22.84
N ALA A 241 -45.31 21.98 22.11
CA ALA A 241 -46.54 22.76 22.32
C ALA A 241 -47.37 22.33 23.55
N SER A 242 -46.93 21.33 24.32
CA SER A 242 -47.77 20.58 25.27
C SER A 242 -47.39 20.67 26.75
N GLN A 243 -46.31 21.40 27.14
CA GLN A 243 -45.98 21.59 28.56
C GLN A 243 -45.44 22.99 28.91
N MET A 244 -45.83 23.49 30.10
CA MET A 244 -45.19 24.62 30.78
C MET A 244 -44.23 24.09 31.86
N GLY A 245 -42.93 24.09 31.57
CA GLY A 245 -41.89 23.74 32.54
C GLY A 245 -40.51 24.13 32.03
N ASN A 246 -39.65 24.65 32.92
CA ASN A 246 -38.25 24.91 32.59
C ASN A 246 -37.48 23.59 32.55
N PHE A 247 -37.40 22.98 31.36
CA PHE A 247 -36.35 22.00 31.06
C PHE A 247 -35.12 22.73 30.52
N GLU A 248 -33.96 22.41 31.09
CA GLU A 248 -32.67 22.92 30.68
C GLU A 248 -32.25 22.16 29.41
N TRP A 249 -32.36 22.80 28.25
CA TRP A 249 -32.01 22.20 26.96
C TRP A 249 -30.53 22.43 26.66
N ASP A 250 -29.81 21.37 26.33
CA ASP A 250 -28.39 21.43 25.98
C ASP A 250 -28.12 20.63 24.69
N PRO A 251 -27.69 21.28 23.58
CA PRO A 251 -27.32 20.54 22.36
C PRO A 251 -26.09 19.61 22.56
N GLU A 252 -25.30 19.76 23.63
CA GLU A 252 -24.22 18.81 23.97
C GLU A 252 -24.75 17.46 24.49
N GLU A 253 -26.03 17.35 24.89
CA GLU A 253 -26.67 16.09 25.31
C GLU A 253 -26.50 15.00 24.24
N LEU A 254 -26.63 15.37 22.96
CA LEU A 254 -26.37 14.48 21.83
C LEU A 254 -24.94 13.88 21.84
N PHE A 255 -23.93 14.64 22.26
CA PHE A 255 -22.54 14.16 22.34
C PHE A 255 -22.27 13.35 23.61
N LEU A 256 -23.13 13.46 24.64
CA LEU A 256 -23.15 12.57 25.79
C LEU A 256 -23.79 11.23 25.41
N ASP A 257 -24.99 11.27 24.82
CA ASP A 257 -25.77 10.13 24.32
C ASP A 257 -25.00 9.30 23.26
N LEU A 258 -24.06 9.91 22.52
CA LEU A 258 -23.16 9.21 21.59
C LEU A 258 -22.03 8.41 22.27
N ARG A 259 -21.69 8.66 23.53
CA ARG A 259 -20.54 7.98 24.20
C ARG A 259 -20.76 6.49 24.39
N ASP A 260 -22.03 6.10 24.50
CA ASP A 260 -22.50 4.72 24.65
C ASP A 260 -22.69 4.01 23.29
N CYS A 261 -22.74 4.76 22.19
CA CYS A 261 -22.89 4.25 20.82
C CYS A 261 -21.54 3.81 20.20
N ARG A 262 -20.80 2.93 20.89
CA ARG A 262 -19.52 2.40 20.38
C ARG A 262 -19.76 1.23 19.43
N ILE A 263 -19.10 1.23 18.28
CA ILE A 263 -19.19 0.15 17.28
C ILE A 263 -18.14 -0.92 17.62
N ASP A 264 -18.55 -2.18 17.73
CA ASP A 264 -17.66 -3.28 18.08
C ASP A 264 -16.81 -3.76 16.88
N ALA A 265 -15.62 -4.28 17.18
CA ALA A 265 -14.68 -4.77 16.17
C ALA A 265 -14.96 -6.25 15.85
N SER A 266 -15.10 -6.59 14.56
CA SER A 266 -15.26 -8.00 14.15
C SER A 266 -14.05 -8.87 14.51
N GLU A 267 -14.30 -10.13 14.89
CA GLU A 267 -13.29 -11.18 15.00
C GLU A 267 -12.45 -11.26 13.71
N LYS A 268 -11.13 -11.40 13.85
CA LYS A 268 -10.21 -11.61 12.73
C LYS A 268 -10.04 -13.11 12.49
N VAL A 269 -10.48 -13.57 11.32
CA VAL A 269 -10.20 -14.93 10.84
C VAL A 269 -8.68 -15.10 10.70
N LEU A 270 -8.09 -16.00 11.51
CA LEU A 270 -6.63 -16.19 11.58
C LEU A 270 -6.06 -17.02 10.43
N VAL A 271 -6.85 -17.91 9.85
CA VAL A 271 -6.49 -18.79 8.72
C VAL A 271 -7.68 -18.85 7.77
N PHE A 272 -7.49 -18.57 6.49
CA PHE A 272 -8.56 -18.60 5.47
C PHE A 272 -8.64 -19.94 4.75
N PRO A 273 -9.81 -20.35 4.21
CA PRO A 273 -9.94 -21.60 3.46
C PRO A 273 -9.00 -21.66 2.24
N SER A 274 -8.76 -20.52 1.59
CA SER A 274 -7.83 -20.43 0.44
C SER A 274 -6.35 -20.62 0.82
N GLN A 275 -6.00 -20.57 2.11
CA GLN A 275 -4.66 -20.91 2.61
C GLN A 275 -4.50 -22.42 2.89
N LYS A 276 -5.57 -23.19 2.72
CA LYS A 276 -5.63 -24.66 2.89
C LYS A 276 -5.70 -25.41 1.56
N MET A 277 -5.44 -24.73 0.44
CA MET A 277 -5.42 -25.36 -0.88
C MET A 277 -4.30 -26.41 -0.97
N VAL A 278 -4.67 -27.64 -1.31
CA VAL A 278 -3.75 -28.74 -1.56
C VAL A 278 -3.51 -28.83 -3.08
N ASN A 279 -2.24 -28.99 -3.48
CA ASN A 279 -1.89 -29.18 -4.88
C ASN A 279 -2.13 -30.63 -5.28
N TRP A 280 -3.14 -30.85 -6.12
CA TRP A 280 -3.46 -32.17 -6.66
C TRP A 280 -2.80 -32.37 -8.03
N PRO A 281 -2.17 -33.53 -8.28
CA PRO A 281 -1.64 -33.87 -9.59
C PRO A 281 -2.78 -34.33 -10.52
N CYS A 282 -3.67 -33.41 -10.90
CA CYS A 282 -4.66 -33.74 -11.92
C CYS A 282 -3.96 -33.89 -13.29
N GLU A 283 -4.11 -35.03 -13.97
CA GLU A 283 -3.45 -35.23 -15.28
C GLU A 283 -4.23 -34.54 -16.40
N GLY A 284 -3.83 -33.30 -16.67
CA GLY A 284 -4.24 -32.50 -17.81
C GLY A 284 -3.07 -31.64 -18.29
N GLY A 285 -1.92 -32.29 -18.58
CA GLY A 285 -0.68 -31.64 -19.02
C GLY A 285 0.42 -31.59 -17.95
N SER A 286 0.91 -32.76 -17.50
CA SER A 286 2.06 -32.89 -16.60
C SER A 286 3.22 -33.62 -17.28
N LEU A 287 4.36 -32.95 -17.45
CA LEU A 287 5.67 -33.62 -17.54
C LEU A 287 6.37 -33.51 -16.19
N GLY A 288 6.67 -34.65 -15.56
CA GLY A 288 7.22 -34.70 -14.20
C GLY A 288 8.74 -34.93 -14.17
N TRP A 289 9.34 -34.62 -13.02
CA TRP A 289 10.71 -35.03 -12.69
C TRP A 289 10.74 -35.77 -11.35
N ARG A 290 11.47 -36.90 -11.31
CA ARG A 290 11.64 -37.76 -10.13
C ARG A 290 12.80 -37.27 -9.25
N THR A 291 12.70 -37.48 -7.94
CA THR A 291 13.77 -37.22 -6.95
C THR A 291 14.69 -38.44 -6.74
N PRO A 292 16.03 -38.27 -6.61
CA PRO A 292 16.95 -39.34 -6.22
C PRO A 292 17.12 -39.46 -4.69
N LYS A 293 17.42 -40.68 -4.21
CA LYS A 293 17.57 -41.07 -2.80
C LYS A 293 19.04 -41.31 -2.42
N VAL A 294 19.42 -41.11 -1.15
CA VAL A 294 20.75 -41.44 -0.58
C VAL A 294 20.59 -42.25 0.72
N ASN A 295 21.53 -43.16 0.98
CA ASN A 295 21.47 -44.08 2.13
C ASN A 295 22.12 -43.51 3.41
N ASP A 296 21.57 -43.95 4.54
CA ASP A 296 22.02 -43.67 5.90
C ASP A 296 23.18 -44.59 6.35
N ALA A 297 24.08 -44.10 7.21
CA ALA A 297 25.06 -44.93 7.94
C ALA A 297 25.34 -44.38 9.35
N ARG A 298 25.29 -45.27 10.37
CA ARG A 298 25.34 -44.92 11.80
C ARG A 298 26.75 -44.58 12.33
N PRO A 299 26.89 -43.72 13.36
CA PRO A 299 28.15 -43.47 14.07
C PRO A 299 28.45 -44.46 15.22
N ARG A 300 29.71 -44.48 15.70
CA ARG A 300 30.20 -45.25 16.87
C ARG A 300 30.51 -44.34 18.08
N ARG A 301 30.63 -44.95 19.28
CA ARG A 301 30.80 -44.36 20.63
C ARG A 301 32.20 -43.78 20.95
N ALA A 302 32.24 -42.75 21.82
CA ALA A 302 33.15 -42.51 22.97
C ALA A 302 32.77 -41.12 23.60
N SER A 303 32.43 -40.88 24.88
CA SER A 303 33.18 -40.99 26.18
C SER A 303 34.39 -40.03 26.28
N ILE A 304 34.72 -39.31 27.38
CA ILE A 304 34.08 -38.94 28.67
C ILE A 304 34.97 -37.81 29.32
N ASP A 305 34.55 -37.20 30.45
CA ASP A 305 35.26 -36.20 31.29
C ASP A 305 35.56 -34.79 30.69
N GLY A 306 35.59 -33.68 31.43
CA GLY A 306 35.14 -33.41 32.82
C GLY A 306 36.00 -32.39 33.59
N ARG A 307 35.44 -31.23 34.01
CA ARG A 307 35.80 -30.45 35.25
C ARG A 307 34.99 -29.15 35.46
N LEU A 308 35.03 -28.62 36.68
CA LEU A 308 34.16 -27.58 37.26
C LEU A 308 34.90 -26.27 37.66
N SER A 309 34.29 -25.11 37.41
CA SER A 309 34.12 -23.93 38.32
C SER A 309 33.48 -22.78 37.50
N ASN A 310 32.27 -22.26 37.78
CA ASN A 310 31.70 -21.56 38.95
C ASN A 310 32.10 -20.07 39.08
N GLU A 311 31.32 -19.15 38.50
CA GLU A 311 30.45 -18.17 39.22
C GLU A 311 29.81 -17.10 38.30
N GLY A 312 28.53 -16.75 38.58
CA GLY A 312 28.00 -15.38 38.55
C GLY A 312 27.75 -14.61 37.23
N GLY A 313 26.49 -14.17 37.02
CA GLY A 313 26.20 -12.94 36.25
C GLY A 313 25.33 -13.09 35.00
N TYR A 314 24.03 -12.89 35.13
CA TYR A 314 23.04 -12.90 34.05
C TYR A 314 23.13 -11.63 33.18
N SER A 315 23.28 -11.82 31.86
CA SER A 315 23.08 -10.81 30.83
C SER A 315 22.08 -11.35 29.79
N LEU A 316 21.19 -10.51 29.27
CA LEU A 316 20.32 -10.88 28.15
C LEU A 316 20.43 -9.84 27.04
N SER A 317 21.18 -10.21 26.00
CA SER A 317 21.30 -9.45 24.76
C SER A 317 21.02 -10.34 23.56
N SER A 318 20.57 -9.68 22.50
CA SER A 318 20.24 -10.12 21.15
C SER A 318 21.29 -11.01 20.44
N GLU A 319 20.88 -11.50 19.27
CA GLU A 319 21.71 -12.03 18.16
C GLU A 319 22.20 -13.48 18.36
N SER A 320 22.38 -14.33 17.34
CA SER A 320 21.97 -14.33 15.91
C SER A 320 22.27 -15.73 15.32
N ASP A 321 22.00 -15.94 14.02
CA ASP A 321 22.73 -16.86 13.12
C ASP A 321 22.66 -18.39 13.38
N LEU A 322 22.94 -19.31 12.43
CA LEU A 322 22.98 -19.31 10.95
C LEU A 322 22.94 -20.79 10.49
N SER A 323 22.51 -21.05 9.24
CA SER A 323 22.76 -22.27 8.44
C SER A 323 22.22 -23.62 9.00
N SER A 324 22.15 -24.74 8.26
CA SER A 324 22.57 -25.06 6.89
C SER A 324 21.68 -26.15 6.22
N ASP A 325 21.36 -25.94 4.96
CA ASP A 325 21.32 -26.88 3.81
C ASP A 325 21.13 -28.44 3.92
N VAL A 326 20.23 -28.91 3.02
CA VAL A 326 20.40 -30.05 2.06
C VAL A 326 20.12 -31.52 2.49
N PHE A 327 18.90 -31.95 2.16
CA PHE A 327 18.50 -33.08 1.30
C PHE A 327 18.75 -34.59 1.62
N SER A 328 17.64 -35.33 1.54
CA SER A 328 17.42 -36.56 0.74
C SER A 328 17.09 -37.89 1.45
N GLY A 329 16.02 -38.52 0.95
CA GLY A 329 15.39 -39.74 1.45
C GLY A 329 16.13 -41.07 1.20
N TYR A 330 15.68 -42.07 1.95
CA TYR A 330 16.17 -43.45 2.07
C TYR A 330 16.15 -44.32 0.79
N SER A 331 17.23 -45.09 0.53
CA SER A 331 17.34 -46.41 -0.17
C SER A 331 16.57 -46.65 -1.49
N GLY A 332 17.22 -46.97 -2.62
CA GLY A 332 17.87 -48.26 -2.93
C GLY A 332 16.87 -49.22 -3.63
N SER A 333 17.21 -50.19 -4.51
CA SER A 333 18.44 -50.70 -5.15
C SER A 333 17.97 -51.58 -6.35
N GLY A 334 18.71 -51.95 -7.42
CA GLY A 334 20.12 -51.80 -7.84
C GLY A 334 20.37 -52.59 -9.15
N ARG A 335 21.64 -52.79 -9.57
CA ARG A 335 22.12 -53.45 -10.82
C ARG A 335 21.76 -52.73 -12.14
N GLU A 336 22.54 -52.77 -13.23
CA GLU A 336 23.92 -53.22 -13.49
C GLU A 336 24.49 -52.46 -14.72
N LEU A 337 25.82 -52.50 -14.88
CA LEU A 337 26.66 -52.12 -16.02
C LEU A 337 25.99 -51.90 -17.40
N ASN A 338 26.30 -50.81 -18.14
CA ASN A 338 27.42 -50.80 -19.11
C ASN A 338 27.70 -49.41 -19.73
N GLU A 339 28.76 -49.34 -20.56
CA GLU A 339 29.33 -48.15 -21.22
C GLU A 339 28.46 -47.54 -22.35
N GLY A 340 28.67 -46.25 -22.67
CA GLY A 340 28.10 -45.63 -23.88
C GLY A 340 28.23 -44.09 -23.93
N SER A 341 29.04 -43.58 -24.87
CA SER A 341 29.23 -42.15 -25.14
C SER A 341 28.15 -41.57 -26.09
N GLY A 342 27.71 -40.34 -25.88
CA GLY A 342 26.89 -39.62 -26.87
C GLY A 342 26.19 -38.34 -26.37
N ALA A 343 26.45 -37.23 -27.08
CA ALA A 343 25.69 -35.96 -27.19
C ALA A 343 24.84 -35.44 -25.99
N LYS A 344 25.11 -34.18 -25.58
CA LYS A 344 24.16 -33.37 -24.79
C LYS A 344 23.34 -32.47 -25.72
N GLU A 345 22.05 -32.71 -25.77
CA GLU A 345 21.05 -31.75 -26.24
C GLU A 345 20.52 -30.94 -25.05
N VAL A 346 20.09 -29.69 -25.27
CA VAL A 346 19.76 -28.73 -24.20
C VAL A 346 18.25 -28.53 -24.15
N ASP A 347 17.62 -28.89 -23.02
CA ASP A 347 16.17 -28.77 -22.82
C ASP A 347 15.79 -27.67 -21.82
N VAL A 348 14.59 -27.11 -21.98
CA VAL A 348 14.21 -25.76 -21.53
C VAL A 348 13.30 -25.79 -20.29
N LEU A 349 13.65 -24.98 -19.27
CA LEU A 349 12.93 -24.92 -17.98
C LEU A 349 11.67 -24.05 -18.01
N THR A 350 10.54 -24.62 -17.58
CA THR A 350 9.23 -23.95 -17.48
C THR A 350 9.13 -23.06 -16.23
N VAL A 351 8.80 -21.78 -16.39
CA VAL A 351 8.79 -20.77 -15.32
C VAL A 351 7.44 -20.67 -14.58
N TYR A 352 7.49 -20.64 -13.23
CA TYR A 352 6.35 -20.34 -12.35
C TYR A 352 5.86 -18.89 -12.54
N ARG A 353 4.54 -18.67 -12.70
CA ARG A 353 3.93 -17.34 -12.91
C ARG A 353 3.55 -16.63 -11.60
N PRO A 354 4.18 -15.49 -11.22
CA PRO A 354 3.81 -14.73 -10.03
C PRO A 354 2.74 -13.68 -10.36
N ARG A 355 1.54 -13.80 -9.78
CA ARG A 355 0.48 -12.78 -9.92
C ARG A 355 0.67 -11.61 -8.95
N ILE A 356 0.80 -10.40 -9.49
CA ILE A 356 0.96 -9.16 -8.72
C ILE A 356 -0.32 -8.83 -7.93
N ILE A 357 -0.21 -8.67 -6.61
CA ILE A 357 -1.33 -8.32 -5.73
C ILE A 357 -1.39 -6.79 -5.54
N ILE A 358 -2.45 -6.16 -6.07
CA ILE A 358 -2.72 -4.72 -5.93
C ILE A 358 -3.40 -4.44 -4.58
N LYS A 359 -2.70 -3.71 -3.69
CA LYS A 359 -3.21 -3.25 -2.39
C LYS A 359 -3.77 -1.82 -2.51
N PRO A 360 -4.84 -1.44 -1.78
CA PRO A 360 -5.36 -0.08 -1.80
C PRO A 360 -4.36 0.95 -1.25
N THR A 361 -4.28 2.11 -1.90
CA THR A 361 -3.44 3.24 -1.49
C THR A 361 -4.04 3.99 -0.30
N LYS A 362 -3.29 4.08 0.81
CA LYS A 362 -3.58 5.00 1.93
C LYS A 362 -3.00 6.39 1.62
N ARG A 363 -3.66 7.48 2.06
CA ARG A 363 -3.04 8.82 2.07
C ARG A 363 -1.78 8.81 2.92
N GLN A 364 -0.71 9.45 2.45
CA GLN A 364 0.61 9.34 3.08
C GLN A 364 0.82 10.46 4.13
N GLY A 365 1.33 10.07 5.30
CA GLY A 365 1.71 10.98 6.38
C GLY A 365 0.67 11.18 7.48
N VAL A 366 1.09 11.80 8.57
CA VAL A 366 0.27 12.16 9.74
C VAL A 366 0.01 13.66 9.73
N THR A 367 -1.26 14.07 9.76
CA THR A 367 -1.65 15.50 9.79
C THR A 367 -1.14 16.20 11.04
N ILE A 368 -0.50 17.36 10.88
CA ILE A 368 0.07 18.15 11.98
C ILE A 368 -1.01 19.07 12.56
N SER A 369 -1.55 18.70 13.72
CA SER A 369 -2.52 19.51 14.48
C SER A 369 -1.88 20.16 15.72
N LYS A 370 -2.63 21.06 16.38
CA LYS A 370 -2.24 21.69 17.65
C LYS A 370 -1.90 20.61 18.69
N GLY A 371 -0.74 20.73 19.33
CA GLY A 371 -0.19 19.71 20.23
C GLY A 371 0.81 18.75 19.59
N HIS A 372 0.91 18.70 18.26
CA HIS A 372 1.97 17.92 17.59
C HIS A 372 3.35 18.57 17.78
N LYS A 373 4.40 17.77 18.00
CA LYS A 373 5.79 18.22 18.28
C LYS A 373 6.37 19.24 17.28
N ASN A 374 5.89 19.20 16.03
CA ASN A 374 6.34 20.05 14.92
C ASN A 374 5.31 21.13 14.52
N TYR A 375 4.23 21.31 15.27
CA TYR A 375 3.16 22.28 14.98
C TYR A 375 3.67 23.72 14.89
N GLU A 376 4.45 24.18 15.88
CA GLU A 376 5.09 25.51 15.83
C GLU A 376 6.02 25.69 14.63
N LEU A 377 6.73 24.63 14.22
CA LEU A 377 7.60 24.70 13.05
C LEU A 377 6.81 24.81 11.75
N MET A 378 5.66 24.11 11.66
CA MET A 378 4.71 24.23 10.54
C MET A 378 4.15 25.66 10.43
N LEU A 379 3.64 26.23 11.53
CA LEU A 379 3.09 27.59 11.52
C LEU A 379 4.13 28.62 11.06
N ASN A 380 5.34 28.56 11.62
CA ASN A 380 6.43 29.46 11.26
C ASN A 380 6.88 29.31 9.80
N LEU A 381 6.78 28.09 9.25
CA LEU A 381 7.02 27.82 7.84
C LEU A 381 5.92 28.43 6.95
N GLN A 382 4.65 28.24 7.28
CA GLN A 382 3.53 28.78 6.50
C GLN A 382 3.52 30.32 6.52
N LEU A 383 3.74 30.94 7.69
CA LEU A 383 3.87 32.39 7.83
C LEU A 383 5.05 32.94 7.01
N GLY A 384 6.22 32.29 7.11
CA GLY A 384 7.43 32.72 6.41
C GLY A 384 7.33 32.60 4.88
N ILE A 385 6.74 31.52 4.35
CA ILE A 385 6.53 31.35 2.90
C ILE A 385 5.49 32.34 2.39
N ARG A 386 4.35 32.48 3.07
CA ARG A 386 3.28 33.44 2.71
C ARG A 386 3.85 34.86 2.60
N HIS A 387 4.68 35.27 3.56
CA HIS A 387 5.40 36.55 3.50
C HIS A 387 6.43 36.61 2.36
N ALA A 388 7.27 35.58 2.25
CA ALA A 388 8.35 35.55 1.26
C ALA A 388 7.83 35.68 -0.19
N VAL A 389 6.73 34.98 -0.50
CA VAL A 389 6.09 34.93 -1.82
C VAL A 389 5.15 36.10 -2.05
N GLY A 390 4.41 36.56 -1.03
CA GLY A 390 3.46 37.67 -1.14
C GLY A 390 4.09 39.05 -1.33
N ARG A 391 5.42 39.19 -1.19
CA ARG A 391 6.12 40.46 -1.45
C ARG A 391 6.00 40.87 -2.93
N PRO A 392 5.62 42.13 -3.22
CA PRO A 392 5.79 42.71 -4.55
C PRO A 392 7.24 42.59 -5.00
N ALA A 393 7.47 42.14 -6.23
CA ALA A 393 8.80 42.07 -6.83
C ALA A 393 8.71 42.44 -8.32
N PRO A 394 9.83 42.87 -8.94
CA PRO A 394 9.84 43.35 -10.32
C PRO A 394 9.27 42.36 -11.35
N ALA A 395 8.91 42.91 -12.52
CA ALA A 395 8.55 42.12 -13.69
C ALA A 395 9.63 41.06 -13.96
N THR A 396 9.21 39.80 -14.00
CA THR A 396 10.13 38.66 -13.91
C THR A 396 10.65 38.29 -15.31
N SER A 397 11.83 38.82 -15.64
CA SER A 397 12.67 38.39 -16.77
C SER A 397 13.18 36.96 -16.56
N LEU A 398 13.42 36.24 -17.66
CA LEU A 398 14.11 34.93 -17.64
C LEU A 398 15.64 35.07 -17.67
N ASP A 399 16.15 36.27 -17.92
CA ASP A 399 17.57 36.61 -17.85
C ASP A 399 17.86 37.28 -16.50
N LEU A 400 18.49 36.52 -15.61
CA LEU A 400 18.82 36.92 -14.26
C LEU A 400 20.30 37.33 -14.19
N LYS A 401 20.59 38.44 -13.53
CA LYS A 401 21.98 38.87 -13.24
C LYS A 401 22.61 37.94 -12.19
N ASP A 402 23.92 37.77 -12.22
CA ASP A 402 24.67 36.95 -11.25
C ASP A 402 24.38 37.32 -9.78
N THR A 403 24.10 38.60 -9.51
CA THR A 403 23.72 39.09 -8.19
C THR A 403 22.43 38.46 -7.64
N ALA A 404 21.51 37.99 -8.49
CA ALA A 404 20.30 37.27 -8.09
C ALA A 404 20.61 35.88 -7.48
N PHE A 405 21.78 35.32 -7.83
CA PHE A 405 22.27 34.06 -7.28
C PHE A 405 23.17 34.27 -6.04
N ASP A 406 23.55 35.50 -5.68
CA ASP A 406 24.47 35.74 -4.57
C ASP A 406 23.84 35.35 -3.22
N PRO A 407 24.37 34.32 -2.54
CA PRO A 407 23.85 33.89 -1.25
C PRO A 407 24.17 34.82 -0.08
N LYS A 408 24.96 35.88 -0.30
CA LYS A 408 25.45 36.80 0.73
C LYS A 408 24.43 37.87 1.14
N GLU A 409 23.29 38.02 0.45
CA GLU A 409 22.14 38.72 1.02
C GLU A 409 21.76 38.07 2.36
N LYS A 410 22.12 38.71 3.47
CA LYS A 410 21.89 38.22 4.85
C LYS A 410 20.67 38.89 5.48
N ILE A 411 19.66 39.21 4.66
CA ILE A 411 18.41 39.81 5.13
C ILE A 411 17.65 38.75 5.93
N TRP A 412 17.59 38.95 7.25
CA TRP A 412 16.74 38.19 8.15
C TRP A 412 15.51 39.03 8.46
N THR A 413 14.33 38.54 8.12
CA THR A 413 13.06 39.17 8.51
C THR A 413 12.70 38.67 9.92
N ARG A 414 12.40 39.58 10.86
CA ARG A 414 11.92 39.22 12.21
C ARG A 414 10.40 39.11 12.17
N PHE A 415 9.89 38.04 12.77
CA PHE A 415 8.47 37.76 12.95
C PHE A 415 8.19 37.69 14.46
N PRO A 416 7.83 38.83 15.07
CA PRO A 416 7.38 38.85 16.46
C PRO A 416 5.87 38.59 16.56
N PRO A 417 5.38 37.99 17.66
CA PRO A 417 3.95 37.69 17.83
C PRO A 417 3.04 38.91 17.68
N GLU A 418 3.47 40.05 18.21
CA GLU A 418 2.77 41.34 18.11
C GLU A 418 2.76 41.96 16.70
N GLY A 419 3.49 41.39 15.75
CA GLY A 419 3.67 41.92 14.40
C GLY A 419 4.69 43.07 14.31
N SER A 420 4.91 43.56 13.10
CA SER A 420 5.81 44.68 12.83
C SER A 420 5.35 45.46 11.60
N LYS A 421 6.01 46.59 11.29
CA LYS A 421 5.81 47.33 10.03
C LYS A 421 5.92 46.46 8.76
N HIS A 422 6.60 45.31 8.84
CA HIS A 422 6.87 44.44 7.70
C HIS A 422 6.30 43.03 7.83
N THR A 423 5.66 42.66 8.95
CA THR A 423 5.13 41.31 9.20
C THR A 423 3.82 41.38 9.99
N PRO A 424 2.77 40.63 9.62
CA PRO A 424 1.51 40.64 10.38
C PRO A 424 1.69 40.04 11.79
N PRO A 425 0.83 40.39 12.75
CA PRO A 425 0.73 39.70 14.04
C PRO A 425 0.39 38.21 13.86
N HIS A 426 0.80 37.36 14.79
CA HIS A 426 0.58 35.91 14.70
C HIS A 426 0.61 35.20 16.07
N GLN A 427 0.01 34.01 16.12
CA GLN A 427 -0.09 33.20 17.35
C GLN A 427 1.16 32.38 17.70
N SER A 428 2.09 32.16 16.75
CA SER A 428 3.35 31.43 17.05
C SER A 428 4.37 32.33 17.75
N CYS A 429 5.41 31.72 18.33
CA CYS A 429 6.50 32.39 19.03
C CYS A 429 7.37 33.27 18.12
N GLU A 430 8.24 34.13 18.69
CA GLU A 430 9.15 34.93 17.87
C GLU A 430 10.10 34.04 17.06
N PHE A 431 10.18 34.29 15.75
CA PHE A 431 11.18 33.68 14.88
C PHE A 431 11.84 34.71 13.94
N LYS A 432 12.92 34.26 13.29
CA LYS A 432 13.57 34.99 12.20
C LYS A 432 13.58 34.12 10.95
N TRP A 433 13.13 34.69 9.85
CA TRP A 433 13.08 34.07 8.54
C TRP A 433 14.25 34.53 7.68
N LYS A 434 14.88 33.60 6.95
CA LYS A 434 15.75 33.90 5.82
C LYS A 434 15.25 33.18 4.58
N ASP A 435 15.11 33.95 3.51
CA ASP A 435 14.93 33.50 2.15
C ASP A 435 16.29 33.42 1.42
N TYR A 436 16.45 32.50 0.46
CA TYR A 436 17.69 32.38 -0.32
C TYR A 436 17.38 32.51 -1.81
N CYS A 437 18.06 33.44 -2.49
CA CYS A 437 17.95 33.68 -3.93
C CYS A 437 16.46 33.82 -4.40
N PRO A 438 15.66 34.68 -3.75
CA PRO A 438 14.19 34.72 -3.93
C PRO A 438 13.75 34.94 -5.38
N LEU A 439 14.48 35.77 -6.12
CA LEU A 439 14.20 36.05 -7.53
C LEU A 439 14.42 34.81 -8.42
N VAL A 440 15.44 33.99 -8.12
CA VAL A 440 15.71 32.74 -8.85
C VAL A 440 14.56 31.76 -8.62
N PHE A 441 14.15 31.52 -7.38
CA PHE A 441 13.04 30.61 -7.07
C PHE A 441 11.66 31.11 -7.51
N ARG A 442 11.45 32.44 -7.60
CA ARG A 442 10.27 33.03 -8.28
C ARG A 442 10.28 32.71 -9.78
N THR A 443 11.45 32.79 -10.42
CA THR A 443 11.59 32.55 -11.86
C THR A 443 11.52 31.06 -12.21
N LEU A 444 12.10 30.19 -11.36
CA LEU A 444 11.93 28.73 -11.45
C LEU A 444 10.45 28.32 -11.36
N ARG A 445 9.68 28.86 -10.41
CA ARG A 445 8.22 28.63 -10.35
C ARG A 445 7.51 29.00 -11.65
N LYS A 446 7.86 30.14 -12.26
CA LYS A 446 7.33 30.56 -13.58
C LYS A 446 7.72 29.58 -14.69
N LEU A 447 8.98 29.12 -14.76
CA LEU A 447 9.43 28.10 -15.72
C LEU A 447 8.67 26.77 -15.54
N PHE A 448 8.40 26.38 -14.28
CA PHE A 448 7.61 25.20 -13.95
C PHE A 448 6.09 25.39 -14.12
N LYS A 449 5.63 26.54 -14.65
CA LYS A 449 4.21 26.86 -14.88
C LYS A 449 3.37 26.81 -13.58
N VAL A 450 3.98 27.19 -12.45
CA VAL A 450 3.33 27.29 -11.13
C VAL A 450 2.89 28.72 -10.86
N ASP A 451 1.59 28.90 -10.63
CA ASP A 451 1.03 30.18 -10.18
C ASP A 451 1.43 30.49 -8.71
N PRO A 452 1.83 31.74 -8.38
CA PRO A 452 2.21 32.10 -7.02
C PRO A 452 1.08 32.02 -5.98
N ALA A 453 -0.18 32.26 -6.36
CA ALA A 453 -1.33 32.15 -5.46
C ALA A 453 -1.66 30.68 -5.19
N ASP A 454 -1.74 29.83 -6.22
CA ASP A 454 -1.92 28.38 -6.06
C ASP A 454 -0.83 27.77 -5.16
N TYR A 455 0.41 28.20 -5.35
CA TYR A 455 1.55 27.80 -4.52
C TYR A 455 1.38 28.19 -3.04
N MET A 456 0.89 29.41 -2.78
CA MET A 456 0.60 29.87 -1.42
C MET A 456 -0.62 29.18 -0.80
N ILE A 457 -1.66 28.87 -1.58
CA ILE A 457 -2.85 28.16 -1.09
C ILE A 457 -2.49 26.72 -0.71
N SER A 458 -1.77 26.03 -1.60
CA SER A 458 -1.35 24.63 -1.39
C SER A 458 -0.47 24.42 -0.15
N ILE A 459 0.47 25.33 0.12
CA ILE A 459 1.42 25.21 1.25
C ILE A 459 0.94 25.94 2.51
N CYS A 460 0.36 27.12 2.34
CA CYS A 460 0.09 28.07 3.42
C CYS A 460 -1.40 28.39 3.61
N GLY A 461 -2.30 27.66 2.94
CA GLY A 461 -3.75 27.77 3.12
C GLY A 461 -4.22 27.28 4.50
N ASN A 462 -5.52 27.04 4.62
CA ASN A 462 -6.13 26.63 5.89
C ASN A 462 -5.89 25.15 6.21
N ASP A 463 -5.43 24.36 5.24
CA ASP A 463 -5.10 22.95 5.42
C ASP A 463 -3.78 22.75 6.17
N ALA A 464 -3.77 21.78 7.09
CA ALA A 464 -2.57 21.36 7.81
C ALA A 464 -1.64 20.50 6.94
N LEU A 465 -0.33 20.69 7.10
CA LEU A 465 0.67 19.83 6.46
C LEU A 465 0.69 18.43 7.09
N ARG A 466 1.04 17.42 6.29
CA ARG A 466 1.25 16.03 6.76
C ARG A 466 2.73 15.75 6.98
N GLU A 467 3.13 15.27 8.15
CA GLU A 467 4.49 14.76 8.42
C GLU A 467 4.64 13.35 7.87
N LEU A 468 5.72 13.13 7.09
CA LEU A 468 6.12 11.79 6.68
C LEU A 468 7.18 11.27 7.65
N SER A 469 6.87 10.19 8.35
CA SER A 469 7.84 9.41 9.12
C SER A 469 8.90 8.83 8.18
N SER A 470 10.06 9.48 8.09
CA SER A 470 11.19 8.98 7.31
C SER A 470 12.22 8.35 8.27
N PRO A 471 12.36 7.01 8.30
CA PRO A 471 13.44 6.31 9.00
C PRO A 471 14.75 6.33 8.17
N GLY A 472 14.94 7.33 7.32
CA GLY A 472 16.09 7.41 6.42
C GLY A 472 17.38 7.77 7.16
N LYS A 473 18.51 7.24 6.68
CA LYS A 473 19.88 7.49 7.20
C LYS A 473 20.24 8.99 7.32
N SER A 474 19.53 9.87 6.63
CA SER A 474 19.72 11.32 6.67
C SER A 474 19.26 11.96 7.99
N GLY A 475 18.26 11.40 8.68
CA GLY A 475 17.56 12.06 9.79
C GLY A 475 16.74 13.30 9.38
N SER A 476 16.36 13.43 8.10
CA SER A 476 15.57 14.56 7.59
C SER A 476 14.07 14.33 7.80
N PHE A 477 13.38 15.36 8.27
CA PHE A 477 11.91 15.41 8.27
C PHE A 477 11.41 15.82 6.89
N PHE A 478 10.26 15.27 6.51
CA PHE A 478 9.53 15.62 5.31
C PHE A 478 8.11 16.02 5.68
N TYR A 479 7.63 17.10 5.09
CA TYR A 479 6.22 17.47 5.11
C TYR A 479 5.64 17.42 3.70
N LEU A 480 4.34 17.15 3.61
CA LEU A 480 3.58 17.02 2.37
C LEU A 480 2.37 17.95 2.44
N THR A 481 2.08 18.69 1.37
CA THR A 481 0.88 19.54 1.29
C THR A 481 -0.38 18.71 1.26
N HIS A 482 -1.52 19.28 1.66
CA HIS A 482 -2.78 18.53 1.76
C HIS A 482 -3.24 17.97 0.40
N ASP A 483 -2.96 18.72 -0.68
CA ASP A 483 -3.22 18.40 -2.08
C ASP A 483 -2.13 17.53 -2.76
N ASP A 484 -1.15 17.03 -2.00
CA ASP A 484 -0.03 16.20 -2.46
C ASP A 484 0.88 16.83 -3.53
N LYS A 485 0.77 18.13 -3.87
CA LYS A 485 1.58 18.77 -4.93
C LYS A 485 3.04 19.01 -4.52
N TYR A 486 3.30 19.43 -3.28
CA TYR A 486 4.63 19.84 -2.84
C TYR A 486 5.10 19.07 -1.61
N MET A 487 6.41 18.79 -1.59
CA MET A 487 7.12 18.26 -0.44
C MET A 487 8.04 19.34 0.14
N ILE A 488 8.21 19.33 1.44
CA ILE A 488 9.15 20.19 2.17
C ILE A 488 10.13 19.26 2.88
N LYS A 489 11.41 19.30 2.47
CA LYS A 489 12.48 18.48 3.07
C LYS A 489 13.35 19.35 3.97
N THR A 490 13.58 18.94 5.23
CA THR A 490 14.55 19.62 6.10
C THR A 490 15.99 19.28 5.66
N MET A 491 16.84 20.31 5.57
CA MET A 491 18.17 20.23 4.95
C MET A 491 19.31 20.47 5.95
N LYS A 492 20.39 19.69 5.83
CA LYS A 492 21.66 19.92 6.53
C LYS A 492 22.37 21.16 5.97
N LYS A 493 23.28 21.73 6.76
CA LYS A 493 24.06 22.92 6.35
C LYS A 493 24.96 22.63 5.12
N SER A 494 25.42 21.38 4.96
CA SER A 494 26.19 20.90 3.80
C SER A 494 25.33 20.92 2.53
N GLU A 495 24.20 20.22 2.51
CA GLU A 495 23.28 20.14 1.36
C GLU A 495 22.83 21.54 0.89
N VAL A 496 22.58 22.46 1.82
CA VAL A 496 22.27 23.87 1.47
C VAL A 496 23.45 24.60 0.82
N LYS A 497 24.72 24.27 1.14
CA LYS A 497 25.86 24.80 0.37
C LYS A 497 25.87 24.24 -1.05
N VAL A 498 25.59 22.95 -1.23
CA VAL A 498 25.54 22.28 -2.54
C VAL A 498 24.49 22.92 -3.44
N LEU A 499 23.23 22.97 -2.98
CA LEU A 499 22.13 23.58 -3.74
C LEU A 499 22.45 25.02 -4.16
N LYS A 500 23.13 25.79 -3.30
CA LYS A 500 23.49 27.18 -3.59
C LYS A 500 24.70 27.33 -4.53
N ARG A 501 25.59 26.32 -4.60
CA ARG A 501 26.67 26.26 -5.59
C ARG A 501 26.11 25.95 -6.97
N MET A 502 25.32 24.89 -7.07
CA MET A 502 24.74 24.41 -8.33
C MET A 502 23.60 25.29 -8.86
N LEU A 503 23.08 26.25 -8.07
CA LEU A 503 21.86 26.99 -8.43
C LEU A 503 21.92 27.71 -9.81
N PRO A 504 23.04 28.33 -10.24
CA PRO A 504 23.14 28.92 -11.58
C PRO A 504 23.09 27.87 -12.69
N ALA A 505 23.84 26.78 -12.53
CA ALA A 505 23.86 25.68 -13.50
C ALA A 505 22.49 24.97 -13.58
N TYR A 506 21.88 24.69 -12.42
CA TYR A 506 20.52 24.14 -12.31
C TYR A 506 19.48 25.04 -12.98
N TYR A 507 19.53 26.35 -12.76
CA TYR A 507 18.62 27.31 -13.40
C TYR A 507 18.74 27.25 -14.92
N ASN A 508 19.97 27.27 -15.44
CA ASN A 508 20.22 27.19 -16.88
C ASN A 508 19.79 25.83 -17.47
N HIS A 509 20.07 24.72 -16.78
CA HIS A 509 19.66 23.38 -17.18
C HIS A 509 18.13 23.26 -17.33
N ILE A 510 17.39 23.68 -16.29
CA ILE A 510 15.91 23.69 -16.31
C ILE A 510 15.36 24.67 -17.36
N ARG A 511 16.03 25.80 -17.62
CA ARG A 511 15.62 26.76 -18.64
C ARG A 511 15.77 26.22 -20.07
N VAL A 512 16.77 25.38 -20.32
CA VAL A 512 17.05 24.79 -21.64
C VAL A 512 16.29 23.48 -21.86
N PHE A 513 16.04 22.70 -20.81
CA PHE A 513 15.43 21.36 -20.90
C PHE A 513 14.14 21.25 -20.08
N GLU A 514 12.99 21.60 -20.68
CA GLU A 514 11.67 21.53 -20.02
C GLU A 514 11.32 20.10 -19.53
N ASN A 515 11.81 19.07 -20.24
CA ASN A 515 11.60 17.65 -19.92
C ASN A 515 12.54 17.08 -18.83
N SER A 516 13.43 17.90 -18.25
CA SER A 516 14.40 17.44 -17.23
C SER A 516 13.73 16.64 -16.11
N LEU A 517 14.27 15.44 -15.86
CA LEU A 517 13.82 14.51 -14.83
C LEU A 517 14.34 14.89 -13.44
N VAL A 518 15.33 15.79 -13.37
CA VAL A 518 15.89 16.34 -12.13
C VAL A 518 14.80 16.98 -11.26
N THR A 519 14.79 16.65 -9.97
CA THR A 519 13.87 17.19 -8.95
C THR A 519 13.67 18.71 -9.06
N LYS A 520 12.40 19.14 -9.09
CA LYS A 520 11.99 20.55 -9.23
C LYS A 520 12.01 21.25 -7.87
N PHE A 521 12.83 22.30 -7.72
CA PHE A 521 12.93 23.11 -6.50
C PHE A 521 12.19 24.45 -6.64
N PHE A 522 11.31 24.75 -5.69
CA PHE A 522 10.42 25.91 -5.70
C PHE A 522 10.77 27.00 -4.69
N GLY A 523 11.57 26.69 -3.68
CA GLY A 523 12.02 27.62 -2.66
C GLY A 523 13.07 27.01 -1.74
N LEU A 524 13.99 27.83 -1.23
CA LEU A 524 15.01 27.45 -0.25
C LEU A 524 14.99 28.47 0.89
N HIS A 525 14.74 28.00 2.11
CA HIS A 525 14.49 28.89 3.25
C HIS A 525 15.18 28.39 4.54
N CYS A 526 15.24 29.27 5.54
CA CYS A 526 15.72 28.94 6.87
C CYS A 526 14.92 29.71 7.93
N VAL A 527 14.40 28.97 8.91
CA VAL A 527 13.79 29.53 10.12
C VAL A 527 14.78 29.41 11.28
N LYS A 528 14.90 30.49 12.04
CA LYS A 528 15.62 30.52 13.31
C LYS A 528 14.61 30.86 14.40
N MET A 529 14.31 29.90 15.28
CA MET A 529 13.45 30.13 16.44
C MET A 529 14.21 30.97 17.49
N THR A 530 13.53 31.91 18.14
CA THR A 530 14.10 32.73 19.22
C THR A 530 13.85 32.04 20.56
N GLY A 531 14.91 31.75 21.32
CA GLY A 531 14.87 31.02 22.59
C GLY A 531 16.28 30.60 23.05
N PRO A 532 16.41 29.97 24.24
CA PRO A 532 17.72 29.63 24.82
C PRO A 532 18.50 28.64 23.94
N ALA A 533 17.84 27.63 23.39
CA ALA A 533 18.41 26.73 22.38
C ALA A 533 18.04 27.20 20.96
N GLN A 534 18.80 28.17 20.42
CA GLN A 534 18.53 28.80 19.10
C GLN A 534 18.59 27.82 17.91
N LYS A 535 17.51 27.06 17.69
CA LYS A 535 17.39 26.05 16.62
C LYS A 535 17.25 26.74 15.26
N LYS A 536 18.17 26.44 14.34
CA LYS A 536 18.16 26.88 12.93
C LYS A 536 17.79 25.71 12.03
N VAL A 537 16.55 25.68 11.57
CA VAL A 537 16.06 24.68 10.62
C VAL A 537 16.14 25.27 9.21
N ARG A 538 16.72 24.52 8.28
CA ARG A 538 16.73 24.86 6.84
C ARG A 538 15.85 23.87 6.13
N PHE A 539 15.22 24.29 5.04
CA PHE A 539 14.39 23.41 4.23
C PHE A 539 14.34 23.87 2.79
N VAL A 540 14.09 22.92 1.90
CA VAL A 540 13.80 23.14 0.49
C VAL A 540 12.36 22.70 0.23
N ILE A 541 11.67 23.45 -0.62
CA ILE A 541 10.35 23.11 -1.14
C ILE A 541 10.56 22.53 -2.52
N MET A 542 10.06 21.32 -2.75
CA MET A 542 10.27 20.54 -3.97
C MET A 542 8.97 19.91 -4.44
N GLY A 543 8.91 19.54 -5.72
CA GLY A 543 7.75 18.83 -6.26
C GLY A 543 7.60 17.43 -5.67
N ASN A 544 6.37 17.03 -5.35
CA ASN A 544 6.09 15.61 -5.15
C ASN A 544 6.09 14.94 -6.53
N LEU A 545 7.03 14.02 -6.76
CA LEU A 545 7.09 13.27 -8.01
C LEU A 545 5.81 12.45 -8.24
N PHE A 546 5.18 11.93 -7.18
CA PHE A 546 3.96 11.13 -7.24
C PHE A 546 2.68 11.96 -7.10
N CYS A 547 2.71 13.24 -7.49
CA CYS A 547 1.51 14.05 -7.69
C CYS A 547 0.81 13.63 -9.00
N THR A 548 0.01 12.57 -8.93
CA THR A 548 -0.76 12.03 -10.05
C THR A 548 -2.14 11.56 -9.58
N GLU A 549 -3.11 11.53 -10.50
CA GLU A 549 -4.44 10.98 -10.27
C GLU A 549 -4.43 9.44 -10.19
N TYR A 550 -3.38 8.79 -10.71
CA TYR A 550 -3.21 7.35 -10.69
C TYR A 550 -2.68 6.82 -9.35
N ALA A 551 -3.29 5.74 -8.85
CA ALA A 551 -2.81 5.06 -7.66
C ALA A 551 -1.45 4.38 -7.92
N ILE A 552 -0.37 4.85 -7.28
CA ILE A 552 0.95 4.20 -7.38
C ILE A 552 0.94 2.89 -6.57
N HIS A 553 1.08 1.75 -7.25
CA HIS A 553 1.00 0.40 -6.69
C HIS A 553 2.35 -0.17 -6.23
N ARG A 554 3.45 0.25 -6.87
CA ARG A 554 4.84 -0.08 -6.52
C ARG A 554 5.71 1.17 -6.67
N ARG A 555 6.73 1.31 -5.82
CA ARG A 555 7.71 2.41 -5.83
C ARG A 555 9.12 1.83 -5.75
N PHE A 556 10.04 2.31 -6.57
CA PHE A 556 11.44 1.89 -6.59
C PHE A 556 12.38 3.11 -6.53
N ASP A 557 13.38 3.07 -5.67
CA ASP A 557 14.53 3.98 -5.62
C ASP A 557 15.71 3.23 -6.26
N LEU A 558 16.26 3.72 -7.36
CA LEU A 558 17.19 2.98 -8.22
C LEU A 558 18.49 3.76 -8.44
N LYS A 559 19.65 3.11 -8.23
CA LYS A 559 21.00 3.73 -8.24
C LYS A 559 22.03 2.99 -9.12
N GLY A 560 21.67 1.82 -9.66
CA GLY A 560 22.54 0.93 -10.42
C GLY A 560 23.64 0.29 -9.58
N SER A 561 23.41 0.06 -8.29
CA SER A 561 24.38 -0.54 -7.35
C SER A 561 23.72 -1.66 -6.55
N SER A 562 24.48 -2.64 -6.05
CA SER A 562 23.97 -3.78 -5.26
C SER A 562 24.11 -3.60 -3.74
N HIS A 563 25.19 -3.00 -3.25
CA HIS A 563 25.51 -3.02 -1.82
C HIS A 563 24.50 -2.24 -0.96
N GLY A 564 23.74 -2.95 -0.11
CA GLY A 564 22.66 -2.38 0.72
C GLY A 564 21.39 -2.01 -0.05
N ARG A 565 21.22 -2.56 -1.26
CA ARG A 565 20.17 -2.22 -2.22
C ARG A 565 19.09 -3.30 -2.39
N LEU A 566 18.94 -4.15 -1.39
CA LEU A 566 17.74 -4.96 -1.12
C LEU A 566 16.89 -4.26 -0.05
N SER A 567 15.58 -4.46 -0.04
CA SER A 567 14.69 -4.01 1.05
C SER A 567 14.59 -5.05 2.16
N GLU A 568 14.53 -4.60 3.41
CA GLU A 568 14.41 -5.47 4.60
C GLU A 568 13.01 -6.09 4.77
N LYS A 569 12.04 -5.72 3.91
CA LYS A 569 10.64 -6.13 4.02
C LYS A 569 10.31 -7.30 3.11
N VAL A 570 9.64 -8.31 3.65
CA VAL A 570 9.07 -9.44 2.90
C VAL A 570 7.91 -8.97 2.02
N GLU A 571 7.66 -9.64 0.88
CA GLU A 571 6.62 -9.29 -0.11
C GLU A 571 5.22 -9.05 0.52
N SER A 572 4.88 -9.80 1.57
CA SER A 572 3.65 -9.64 2.36
C SER A 572 3.52 -8.25 3.02
N GLU A 573 4.63 -7.64 3.40
CA GLU A 573 4.74 -6.34 4.08
C GLU A 573 4.95 -5.15 3.13
N ILE A 574 5.10 -5.39 1.82
CA ILE A 574 5.19 -4.33 0.82
C ILE A 574 3.82 -3.65 0.70
N GLU A 575 3.68 -2.47 1.30
CA GLU A 575 2.59 -1.53 1.04
C GLU A 575 2.90 -0.66 -0.18
N SER A 576 1.90 0.00 -0.76
CA SER A 576 2.06 0.94 -1.89
C SER A 576 2.93 2.16 -1.58
N THR A 577 3.22 2.41 -0.30
CA THR A 577 4.12 3.45 0.22
C THR A 577 5.52 2.94 0.54
N THR A 578 5.76 1.61 0.56
CA THR A 578 7.11 1.04 0.67
C THR A 578 7.88 1.38 -0.61
N THR A 579 9.08 1.95 -0.44
CA THR A 579 10.00 2.22 -1.55
C THR A 579 11.02 1.09 -1.60
N LEU A 580 10.92 0.30 -2.66
CA LEU A 580 11.82 -0.80 -3.01
C LEU A 580 13.11 -0.26 -3.64
N LYS A 581 14.10 -1.12 -3.86
CA LYS A 581 15.46 -0.77 -4.32
C LYS A 581 15.88 -1.64 -5.52
N ASP A 582 17.12 -1.49 -5.99
CA ASP A 582 17.66 -2.17 -7.19
C ASP A 582 17.54 -3.70 -7.12
N LEU A 583 17.87 -4.32 -5.98
CA LEU A 583 17.77 -5.78 -5.83
C LEU A 583 16.32 -6.26 -5.63
N ASP A 584 15.38 -5.38 -5.37
CA ASP A 584 13.94 -5.72 -5.34
C ASP A 584 13.29 -5.56 -6.73
N LEU A 585 13.97 -4.93 -7.70
CA LEU A 585 13.42 -4.66 -9.03
C LEU A 585 13.33 -5.96 -9.85
N ASN A 586 12.11 -6.26 -10.28
CA ASN A 586 11.75 -7.43 -11.07
C ASN A 586 11.02 -7.07 -12.39
N PHE A 587 11.29 -5.88 -12.95
CA PHE A 587 10.69 -5.42 -14.21
C PHE A 587 11.70 -4.78 -15.15
N ILE A 588 11.47 -4.96 -16.46
CA ILE A 588 11.98 -4.13 -17.55
C ILE A 588 10.80 -3.31 -18.11
N PHE A 589 11.01 -2.00 -18.27
CA PHE A 589 10.02 -1.05 -18.73
C PHE A 589 10.23 -0.76 -20.23
N ARG A 590 9.37 -1.31 -21.07
CA ARG A 590 9.35 -1.05 -22.51
C ARG A 590 8.59 0.24 -22.79
N LEU A 591 9.31 1.19 -23.39
CA LEU A 591 8.81 2.49 -23.81
C LEU A 591 8.69 2.51 -25.34
N GLN A 592 7.60 3.08 -25.85
CA GLN A 592 7.45 3.38 -27.27
C GLN A 592 8.70 4.13 -27.80
N LYS A 593 9.21 3.73 -28.97
CA LYS A 593 10.43 4.26 -29.62
C LYS A 593 10.69 5.76 -29.44
N SER A 594 9.71 6.62 -29.74
CA SER A 594 9.83 8.07 -29.61
C SER A 594 10.10 8.50 -28.15
N TRP A 595 9.36 7.93 -27.21
CA TRP A 595 9.54 8.15 -25.78
C TRP A 595 10.85 7.57 -25.24
N PHE A 596 11.29 6.40 -25.73
CA PHE A 596 12.58 5.82 -25.35
C PHE A 596 13.76 6.68 -25.79
N GLN A 597 13.74 7.19 -27.02
CA GLN A 597 14.78 8.08 -27.55
C GLN A 597 14.84 9.40 -26.76
N GLU A 598 13.68 10.00 -26.47
CA GLU A 598 13.60 11.22 -25.66
C GLU A 598 14.05 10.98 -24.20
N PHE A 599 13.66 9.84 -23.62
CA PHE A 599 14.10 9.41 -22.29
C PHE A 599 15.62 9.32 -22.20
N ARG A 600 16.28 8.58 -23.10
CA ARG A 600 17.73 8.44 -23.12
C ARG A 600 18.42 9.80 -23.27
N ARG A 601 17.97 10.60 -24.25
CA ARG A 601 18.51 11.94 -24.51
C ARG A 601 18.43 12.85 -23.29
N GLN A 602 17.36 12.76 -22.51
CA GLN A 602 17.20 13.58 -21.30
C GLN A 602 17.98 13.02 -20.10
N VAL A 603 18.01 11.70 -19.90
CA VAL A 603 18.82 11.05 -18.85
C VAL A 603 20.31 11.35 -19.06
N ASP A 604 20.82 11.29 -20.30
CA ASP A 604 22.21 11.64 -20.59
C ASP A 604 22.54 13.09 -20.17
N ARG A 605 21.68 14.06 -20.51
CA ARG A 605 21.87 15.47 -20.15
C ARG A 605 21.76 15.71 -18.65
N ASP A 606 20.80 15.09 -17.98
CA ASP A 606 20.61 15.22 -16.55
C ASP A 606 21.80 14.63 -15.80
N CYS A 607 22.33 13.48 -16.25
CA CYS A 607 23.56 12.89 -15.71
C CYS A 607 24.80 13.74 -15.99
N ASP A 608 24.97 14.29 -17.19
CA ASP A 608 26.12 15.12 -17.54
C ASP A 608 26.11 16.44 -16.73
N PHE A 609 24.93 17.03 -16.46
CA PHE A 609 24.76 18.16 -15.54
C PHE A 609 25.17 17.81 -14.10
N LEU A 610 24.68 16.69 -13.57
CA LEU A 610 25.00 16.23 -12.21
C LEU A 610 26.49 15.88 -12.06
N GLU A 611 27.10 15.31 -13.10
CA GLU A 611 28.54 15.01 -13.17
C GLU A 611 29.38 16.30 -13.11
N GLN A 612 29.03 17.33 -13.89
CA GLN A 612 29.69 18.63 -13.89
C GLN A 612 29.63 19.32 -12.52
N GLU A 613 28.47 19.27 -11.86
CA GLU A 613 28.28 19.81 -10.50
C GLU A 613 28.86 18.92 -9.38
N ARG A 614 29.53 17.82 -9.75
CA ARG A 614 30.15 16.82 -8.85
C ARG A 614 29.19 16.17 -7.85
N ILE A 615 27.94 16.01 -8.29
CA ILE A 615 26.85 15.40 -7.53
C ILE A 615 26.87 13.89 -7.78
N MET A 616 26.54 13.12 -6.75
CA MET A 616 26.56 11.66 -6.75
C MET A 616 25.46 11.12 -5.82
N ASP A 617 25.34 9.78 -5.74
CA ASP A 617 24.40 9.11 -4.83
C ASP A 617 22.92 9.50 -5.04
N TYR A 618 22.58 9.98 -6.25
CA TYR A 618 21.22 10.30 -6.69
C TYR A 618 20.49 9.07 -7.22
N SER A 619 19.18 8.98 -6.99
CA SER A 619 18.36 7.85 -7.44
C SER A 619 17.44 8.25 -8.58
N LEU A 620 17.11 7.32 -9.48
CA LEU A 620 15.85 7.38 -10.21
C LEU A 620 14.76 6.83 -9.29
N LEU A 621 13.82 7.67 -8.89
CA LEU A 621 12.60 7.26 -8.21
C LEU A 621 11.57 6.90 -9.30
N VAL A 622 11.03 5.68 -9.26
CA VAL A 622 10.05 5.16 -10.22
C VAL A 622 8.80 4.72 -9.46
N GLY A 623 7.63 5.16 -9.92
CA GLY A 623 6.31 4.73 -9.46
C GLY A 623 5.56 4.04 -10.58
N ILE A 624 5.00 2.87 -10.30
CA ILE A 624 4.21 2.07 -11.24
C ILE A 624 2.74 2.12 -10.83
N HIS A 625 1.88 2.52 -11.75
CA HIS A 625 0.46 2.20 -11.73
C HIS A 625 0.20 1.11 -12.78
N PHE A 626 -0.51 0.06 -12.39
CA PHE A 626 -0.94 -1.01 -13.30
C PHE A 626 -2.34 -0.65 -13.80
N LYS A 627 -2.53 -0.62 -15.13
CA LYS A 627 -3.88 -0.46 -15.70
C LYS A 627 -4.72 -1.67 -15.29
N GLU A 628 -6.04 -1.51 -15.22
CA GLU A 628 -6.93 -2.57 -14.72
C GLU A 628 -6.74 -3.87 -15.51
N ILE A 629 -6.34 -4.94 -14.81
CA ILE A 629 -6.29 -6.28 -15.39
C ILE A 629 -7.73 -6.76 -15.53
N SER A 630 -8.30 -6.59 -16.73
CA SER A 630 -9.65 -7.06 -17.05
C SER A 630 -9.74 -8.56 -16.79
N HIS A 631 -10.56 -8.96 -15.81
CA HIS A 631 -10.79 -10.37 -15.48
C HIS A 631 -11.74 -11.09 -16.46
N THR A 632 -11.82 -10.59 -17.70
CA THR A 632 -12.41 -11.21 -18.89
C THR A 632 -11.65 -10.66 -20.11
N GLY A 633 -11.30 -11.53 -21.04
CA GLY A 633 -10.56 -11.16 -22.26
C GLY A 633 -11.45 -10.68 -23.40
N GLU A 634 -12.43 -9.81 -23.13
CA GLU A 634 -13.28 -9.20 -24.16
C GLU A 634 -13.44 -7.69 -23.94
N PRO A 635 -13.51 -6.88 -25.02
CA PRO A 635 -13.64 -5.44 -24.94
C PRO A 635 -15.08 -5.01 -24.68
N LEU A 636 -15.40 -4.61 -23.45
CA LEU A 636 -16.68 -3.99 -23.12
C LEU A 636 -16.71 -2.51 -23.58
N SER A 637 -17.56 -2.23 -24.55
CA SER A 637 -17.97 -0.88 -24.93
C SER A 637 -18.75 -0.22 -23.79
N THR A 638 -18.29 0.94 -23.31
CA THR A 638 -18.94 1.69 -22.24
C THR A 638 -20.08 2.56 -22.78
N GLU A 639 -21.31 2.07 -22.69
CA GLU A 639 -22.56 2.82 -22.84
C GLU A 639 -23.48 2.48 -21.64
N ALA A 640 -24.30 3.45 -21.24
CA ALA A 640 -25.16 3.45 -20.03
C ALA A 640 -24.42 3.50 -18.67
N SER A 641 -24.81 4.32 -17.68
CA SER A 641 -25.94 5.27 -17.62
C SER A 641 -25.63 6.46 -16.70
N VAL A 642 -25.93 7.68 -17.16
CA VAL A 642 -26.09 8.86 -16.30
C VAL A 642 -27.57 9.22 -16.24
N SER A 643 -28.15 9.15 -15.04
CA SER A 643 -29.49 9.64 -14.71
C SER A 643 -29.49 10.00 -13.22
N ASN A 644 -30.12 11.05 -12.70
CA ASN A 644 -30.94 12.11 -13.31
C ASN A 644 -30.61 13.45 -12.62
N ALA A 645 -30.66 14.56 -13.36
CA ALA A 645 -30.86 15.90 -12.78
C ALA A 645 -31.75 16.71 -13.74
N ARG A 646 -33.02 16.90 -13.36
CA ARG A 646 -33.99 17.70 -14.14
C ARG A 646 -33.89 19.18 -13.73
N THR A 647 -34.00 20.08 -14.70
CA THR A 647 -34.52 21.45 -14.56
C THR A 647 -34.97 21.93 -15.96
N PRO A 648 -35.83 22.95 -16.11
CA PRO A 648 -36.95 22.86 -17.06
C PRO A 648 -36.69 23.49 -18.43
N ALA A 649 -37.53 23.14 -19.39
CA ALA A 649 -37.45 23.59 -20.77
C ALA A 649 -37.88 25.06 -20.99
N VAL A 650 -37.26 25.70 -21.98
CA VAL A 650 -37.80 26.82 -22.76
C VAL A 650 -37.60 26.49 -24.25
N ASN A 651 -38.50 26.96 -25.11
CA ASN A 651 -38.83 26.36 -26.40
C ASN A 651 -38.19 27.02 -27.66
N VAL A 652 -37.85 26.14 -28.63
CA VAL A 652 -38.10 26.24 -30.10
C VAL A 652 -37.29 27.20 -31.01
N GLY A 653 -36.93 26.66 -32.21
CA GLY A 653 -36.42 27.35 -33.42
C GLY A 653 -35.07 26.77 -33.91
N GLN A 654 -34.96 25.69 -34.69
CA GLN A 654 -35.46 25.35 -36.05
C GLN A 654 -34.50 25.79 -37.20
N ASP A 655 -34.35 24.91 -38.21
CA ASP A 655 -33.72 25.02 -39.55
C ASP A 655 -32.22 24.68 -39.77
N GLY A 656 -31.93 24.02 -40.91
CA GLY A 656 -30.60 23.95 -41.55
C GLY A 656 -30.09 22.56 -41.99
N GLU A 657 -30.23 22.21 -43.28
CA GLU A 657 -29.64 21.00 -43.90
C GLU A 657 -28.13 21.16 -44.17
N GLY A 658 -27.38 20.05 -44.34
CA GLY A 658 -26.04 20.15 -44.97
C GLY A 658 -25.07 18.96 -44.85
N ALA A 659 -25.09 18.06 -45.84
CA ALA A 659 -23.97 17.25 -46.37
C ALA A 659 -23.01 16.46 -45.42
N THR A 660 -22.95 15.14 -45.64
CA THR A 660 -21.75 14.32 -45.33
C THR A 660 -20.84 14.21 -46.56
N PRO A 661 -19.52 14.04 -46.34
CA PRO A 661 -18.74 13.17 -47.22
C PRO A 661 -18.09 12.04 -46.44
N ARG A 662 -18.25 10.80 -46.94
CA ARG A 662 -17.55 9.62 -46.42
C ARG A 662 -16.07 9.68 -46.81
N LEU A 663 -15.17 9.40 -45.86
CA LEU A 663 -13.76 9.09 -46.15
C LEU A 663 -13.34 7.74 -45.53
N SER A 664 -12.24 7.21 -46.05
CA SER A 664 -11.96 5.78 -46.19
C SER A 664 -11.42 5.06 -44.94
N ARG A 665 -11.54 3.73 -44.98
CA ARG A 665 -11.06 2.75 -43.99
C ARG A 665 -9.52 2.73 -43.85
N ALA A 666 -8.96 3.71 -43.15
CA ALA A 666 -7.59 3.72 -42.60
C ALA A 666 -7.43 4.83 -41.55
N GLY A 667 -7.96 4.64 -40.32
CA GLY A 667 -7.90 5.70 -39.30
C GLY A 667 -8.60 5.42 -37.96
N LEU A 668 -8.88 4.15 -37.62
CA LEU A 668 -9.58 3.81 -36.39
C LEU A 668 -8.58 3.60 -35.24
N ASN A 669 -7.99 4.69 -34.70
CA ASN A 669 -7.15 4.59 -33.48
C ASN A 669 -6.94 5.91 -32.71
N VAL A 670 -7.87 6.88 -32.77
CA VAL A 670 -7.88 8.05 -31.86
C VAL A 670 -9.30 8.43 -31.46
N LEU A 671 -9.81 7.82 -30.39
CA LEU A 671 -10.93 8.34 -29.60
C LEU A 671 -10.59 8.24 -28.10
N PHE A 672 -9.54 8.96 -27.70
CA PHE A 672 -9.38 9.37 -26.31
C PHE A 672 -10.06 10.73 -26.13
N ASP A 673 -10.97 10.82 -25.16
CA ASP A 673 -11.56 12.07 -24.69
C ASP A 673 -10.44 13.07 -24.30
N PRO A 674 -10.29 14.21 -25.00
CA PRO A 674 -9.21 15.16 -24.73
C PRO A 674 -9.36 15.92 -23.41
N THR A 675 -10.51 15.81 -22.72
CA THR A 675 -10.90 16.73 -21.64
C THR A 675 -10.71 16.21 -20.22
N ARG A 676 -10.27 14.95 -20.06
CA ARG A 676 -9.97 14.34 -18.74
C ARG A 676 -8.61 13.64 -18.63
N CYS A 677 -7.75 13.71 -19.65
CA CYS A 677 -6.42 13.11 -19.60
C CYS A 677 -5.38 14.06 -18.99
N ALA A 678 -4.81 13.70 -17.84
CA ALA A 678 -3.64 14.38 -17.28
C ALA A 678 -2.45 14.24 -18.26
N SER A 679 -2.09 15.34 -18.94
CA SER A 679 -1.21 15.35 -20.12
C SER A 679 0.06 14.48 -19.94
N VAL A 680 0.22 13.47 -20.80
CA VAL A 680 1.42 12.61 -20.82
C VAL A 680 2.66 13.47 -21.10
N ARG A 681 3.69 13.33 -20.26
CA ARG A 681 4.99 14.00 -20.41
C ARG A 681 6.11 13.07 -19.95
N LEU A 682 7.34 13.31 -20.39
CA LEU A 682 8.47 12.50 -19.95
C LEU A 682 8.56 12.48 -18.41
N GLY A 683 8.57 11.27 -17.83
CA GLY A 683 8.55 11.06 -16.37
C GLY A 683 7.20 11.26 -15.68
N SER A 684 6.11 11.53 -16.39
CA SER A 684 4.78 11.78 -15.80
C SER A 684 3.65 11.15 -16.61
N ASN A 685 2.96 10.18 -16.00
CA ASN A 685 1.85 9.43 -16.60
C ASN A 685 2.23 8.76 -17.94
N MET A 686 3.47 8.27 -18.03
CA MET A 686 4.03 7.66 -19.23
C MET A 686 3.43 6.27 -19.46
N PRO A 687 2.69 6.02 -20.56
CA PRO A 687 2.27 4.65 -20.89
C PRO A 687 3.49 3.80 -21.23
N ALA A 688 3.54 2.58 -20.69
CA ALA A 688 4.61 1.63 -20.94
C ALA A 688 4.09 0.20 -20.78
N SER A 689 4.85 -0.77 -21.29
CA SER A 689 4.67 -2.19 -20.98
C SER A 689 5.76 -2.61 -19.98
N ALA A 690 5.37 -3.14 -18.82
CA ALA A 690 6.29 -3.68 -17.83
C ALA A 690 6.43 -5.19 -18.03
N GLU A 691 7.57 -5.63 -18.56
CA GLU A 691 7.93 -7.02 -18.69
C GLU A 691 8.49 -7.54 -17.36
N LEU A 692 7.95 -8.64 -16.85
CA LEU A 692 8.44 -9.28 -15.63
C LEU A 692 9.81 -9.93 -15.87
N THR A 693 10.71 -9.82 -14.90
CA THR A 693 12.01 -10.49 -14.92
C THR A 693 12.21 -11.38 -13.71
N VAL A 694 12.91 -12.50 -13.87
CA VAL A 694 13.33 -13.39 -12.78
C VAL A 694 14.85 -13.48 -12.77
N ARG A 695 15.47 -13.30 -11.59
CA ARG A 695 16.90 -13.59 -11.42
C ARG A 695 17.08 -15.07 -11.10
N ARG A 696 18.06 -15.70 -11.74
CA ARG A 696 18.59 -17.00 -11.30
C ARG A 696 19.47 -16.74 -10.06
N ASN A 697 19.56 -17.70 -9.14
CA ASN A 697 20.35 -17.55 -7.91
C ASN A 697 21.86 -17.74 -8.14
N ASP A 698 22.29 -17.61 -9.39
CA ASP A 698 23.51 -18.20 -9.93
C ASP A 698 24.63 -17.13 -10.01
N GLY A 699 24.73 -16.30 -8.97
CA GLY A 699 25.73 -15.22 -8.81
C GLY A 699 25.14 -13.85 -8.47
N GLU A 700 25.68 -13.19 -7.44
CA GLU A 700 25.20 -11.88 -6.90
C GLU A 700 25.41 -10.67 -7.85
N SER A 701 25.84 -10.89 -9.09
CA SER A 701 26.39 -9.84 -9.96
C SER A 701 25.35 -9.05 -10.75
N ASP A 702 24.24 -9.69 -11.17
CA ASP A 702 23.33 -9.07 -12.15
C ASP A 702 22.11 -8.38 -11.53
N LEU A 703 22.11 -7.04 -11.61
CA LEU A 703 21.04 -6.18 -11.11
C LEU A 703 19.72 -6.28 -11.91
N VAL A 704 19.71 -6.94 -13.07
CA VAL A 704 18.53 -7.11 -13.93
C VAL A 704 18.38 -8.59 -14.23
N GLY A 705 17.20 -9.16 -13.97
CA GLY A 705 16.92 -10.57 -14.23
C GLY A 705 16.62 -10.88 -15.69
N ASP A 706 16.50 -12.17 -15.99
CA ASP A 706 16.08 -12.65 -17.31
C ASP A 706 14.60 -12.28 -17.54
N PRO A 707 14.22 -11.77 -18.74
CA PRO A 707 12.83 -11.51 -19.06
C PRO A 707 12.02 -12.81 -19.13
N THR A 708 10.80 -12.82 -18.57
CA THR A 708 9.91 -14.00 -18.61
C THR A 708 8.96 -14.01 -19.81
N GLY A 709 8.86 -12.91 -20.55
CA GLY A 709 7.83 -12.70 -21.57
C GLY A 709 6.42 -12.44 -21.01
N GLU A 710 6.25 -12.27 -19.68
CA GLU A 710 4.98 -11.79 -19.11
C GLU A 710 4.96 -10.26 -19.06
N TYR A 711 3.94 -9.66 -19.67
CA TYR A 711 3.80 -8.21 -19.82
C TYR A 711 2.61 -7.65 -19.02
N TYR A 712 2.79 -6.44 -18.49
CA TYR A 712 1.77 -5.68 -17.79
C TYR A 712 1.64 -4.27 -18.36
N ASP A 713 0.43 -3.88 -18.74
CA ASP A 713 0.12 -2.51 -19.13
C ASP A 713 0.21 -1.56 -17.93
N VAL A 714 1.09 -0.56 -18.01
CA VAL A 714 1.36 0.37 -16.89
C VAL A 714 1.32 1.84 -17.30
N PHE A 715 1.11 2.69 -16.31
CA PHE A 715 1.51 4.10 -16.32
C PHE A 715 2.69 4.29 -15.36
N LEU A 716 3.77 4.89 -15.86
CA LEU A 716 4.99 5.16 -15.11
C LEU A 716 5.10 6.65 -14.76
N VAL A 717 5.60 6.89 -13.55
CA VAL A 717 5.94 8.23 -13.05
C VAL A 717 7.37 8.14 -12.50
N PHE A 718 8.32 8.90 -13.04
CA PHE A 718 9.72 8.77 -12.68
C PHE A 718 10.52 10.08 -12.76
N GLY A 719 11.57 10.18 -11.94
CA GLY A 719 12.40 11.38 -11.83
C GLY A 719 13.64 11.17 -10.96
N ILE A 720 14.65 12.02 -11.14
CA ILE A 720 15.94 11.94 -10.43
C ILE A 720 15.87 12.72 -9.13
N ILE A 721 16.16 12.04 -8.01
CA ILE A 721 16.03 12.54 -6.63
C ILE A 721 17.36 12.53 -5.86
N ASP A 722 17.38 13.19 -4.71
CA ASP A 722 18.51 13.25 -3.75
C ASP A 722 19.85 13.80 -4.30
N ILE A 723 19.75 14.63 -5.33
CA ILE A 723 20.80 15.39 -6.04
C ILE A 723 21.61 16.41 -5.21
N LEU A 724 21.67 16.29 -3.88
CA LEU A 724 22.33 17.25 -2.98
C LEU A 724 23.48 16.65 -2.15
N GLN A 725 23.94 15.45 -2.52
CA GLN A 725 25.18 14.85 -2.00
C GLN A 725 26.38 15.25 -2.87
N ASP A 726 27.40 15.82 -2.23
CA ASP A 726 28.62 16.35 -2.87
C ASP A 726 29.76 15.33 -2.79
N TYR A 727 30.57 15.20 -3.85
CA TYR A 727 31.79 14.39 -3.78
C TYR A 727 32.95 15.17 -3.14
N ASP A 728 32.94 15.22 -1.81
CA ASP A 728 33.96 15.86 -0.98
C ASP A 728 35.06 14.89 -0.48
N ILE A 729 35.98 15.40 0.33
CA ILE A 729 37.12 14.62 0.88
C ILE A 729 36.63 13.51 1.84
N SER A 730 35.55 13.74 2.58
CA SER A 730 34.95 12.73 3.44
C SER A 730 34.34 11.60 2.62
N LYS A 731 33.74 11.90 1.46
CA LYS A 731 33.29 10.88 0.50
C LYS A 731 34.42 10.15 -0.20
N LYS A 732 35.56 10.79 -0.46
CA LYS A 732 36.78 10.10 -0.92
C LYS A 732 37.31 9.10 0.12
N LEU A 733 37.25 9.44 1.40
CA LEU A 733 37.64 8.53 2.48
C LEU A 733 36.64 7.38 2.67
N GLU A 734 35.34 7.66 2.57
CA GLU A 734 34.28 6.64 2.57
C GLU A 734 34.44 5.67 1.38
N HIS A 735 34.76 6.19 0.19
CA HIS A 735 35.09 5.39 -0.99
C HIS A 735 36.28 4.47 -0.70
N ALA A 736 37.42 5.04 -0.28
CA ALA A 736 38.65 4.29 -0.01
C ALA A 736 38.39 3.13 0.97
N TYR A 737 37.75 3.42 2.11
CA TYR A 737 37.39 2.41 3.11
C TYR A 737 36.52 1.29 2.53
N LYS A 738 35.46 1.62 1.77
CA LYS A 738 34.56 0.63 1.18
C LYS A 738 35.20 -0.16 0.04
N SER A 739 36.05 0.47 -0.78
CA SER A 739 36.76 -0.19 -1.88
C SER A 739 37.82 -1.20 -1.43
N PHE A 740 38.22 -1.18 -0.15
CA PHE A 740 39.05 -2.25 0.43
C PHE A 740 38.26 -3.52 0.79
N GLN A 741 36.92 -3.43 0.91
CA GLN A 741 36.05 -4.54 1.34
C GLN A 741 35.11 -5.03 0.23
N TYR A 742 34.77 -4.18 -0.73
CA TYR A 742 33.78 -4.44 -1.77
C TYR A 742 34.26 -3.91 -3.13
N ASP A 743 33.84 -4.53 -4.22
CA ASP A 743 34.10 -4.05 -5.58
C ASP A 743 33.60 -2.59 -5.73
N PRO A 744 34.46 -1.64 -6.19
CA PRO A 744 34.05 -0.28 -6.56
C PRO A 744 32.76 -0.18 -7.38
N THR A 745 32.44 -1.14 -8.26
CA THR A 745 31.18 -1.08 -9.04
C THR A 745 29.93 -1.21 -8.15
N SER A 746 30.02 -2.02 -7.08
CA SER A 746 28.91 -2.38 -6.19
C SER A 746 28.48 -1.27 -5.22
N ILE A 747 29.35 -0.29 -4.96
CA ILE A 747 29.18 0.75 -3.93
C ILE A 747 28.69 2.08 -4.51
N SER A 748 27.76 2.77 -3.85
CA SER A 748 27.25 4.05 -4.35
C SER A 748 28.24 5.23 -4.18
N ALA A 749 29.29 5.06 -3.38
CA ALA A 749 30.22 6.11 -2.97
C ALA A 749 31.39 6.39 -3.96
N VAL A 750 31.20 6.21 -5.27
CA VAL A 750 32.26 6.36 -6.30
C VAL A 750 32.40 7.79 -6.85
N ASP A 751 33.44 8.03 -7.65
CA ASP A 751 33.62 9.29 -8.40
C ASP A 751 32.38 9.63 -9.26
N PRO A 752 31.94 10.91 -9.35
CA PRO A 752 30.74 11.30 -10.09
C PRO A 752 30.67 10.80 -11.54
N ARG A 753 31.80 10.70 -12.25
CA ARG A 753 31.84 10.20 -13.63
C ARG A 753 31.66 8.69 -13.71
N GLN A 754 32.19 7.96 -12.74
CA GLN A 754 31.94 6.53 -12.61
C GLN A 754 30.49 6.27 -12.19
N TYR A 755 29.96 7.07 -11.26
CA TYR A 755 28.56 7.03 -10.81
C TYR A 755 27.60 7.24 -11.99
N SER A 756 27.78 8.35 -12.72
CA SER A 756 27.04 8.77 -13.91
C SER A 756 27.00 7.69 -14.99
N ARG A 757 28.13 7.04 -15.28
CA ARG A 757 28.21 5.93 -16.24
C ARG A 757 27.46 4.68 -15.76
N ARG A 758 27.65 4.27 -14.50
CA ARG A 758 26.99 3.09 -13.94
C ARG A 758 25.47 3.27 -13.87
N PHE A 759 25.03 4.45 -13.39
CA PHE A 759 23.63 4.84 -13.34
C PHE A 759 22.99 4.75 -14.73
N ARG A 760 23.55 5.43 -15.74
CA ARG A 760 23.06 5.37 -17.13
C ARG A 760 23.00 3.94 -17.67
N SER A 761 24.08 3.18 -17.51
CA SER A 761 24.15 1.79 -17.99
C SER A 761 23.06 0.90 -17.36
N PHE A 762 22.81 1.04 -16.06
CA PHE A 762 21.73 0.32 -15.39
C PHE A 762 20.35 0.79 -15.86
N ILE A 763 20.11 2.11 -15.91
CA ILE A 763 18.83 2.69 -16.35
C ILE A 763 18.50 2.27 -17.80
N TYR A 764 19.49 2.17 -18.69
CA TYR A 764 19.29 1.70 -20.08
C TYR A 764 19.21 0.18 -20.23
N ARG A 765 19.45 -0.61 -19.16
CA ARG A 765 19.10 -2.05 -19.12
C ARG A 765 17.66 -2.27 -18.67
N ILE A 766 17.12 -1.40 -17.79
CA ILE A 766 15.77 -1.55 -17.23
C ILE A 766 14.70 -0.73 -17.95
N PHE A 767 15.07 0.28 -18.73
CA PHE A 767 14.18 0.93 -19.70
C PHE A 767 14.68 0.59 -21.10
N THR A 768 13.80 0.07 -21.95
CA THR A 768 14.12 -0.44 -23.29
C THR A 768 13.11 0.05 -24.33
N GLU A 769 13.44 -0.11 -25.61
CA GLU A 769 12.51 0.15 -26.70
C GLU A 769 11.45 -0.96 -26.75
N ASP A 770 10.19 -0.57 -26.91
CA ASP A 770 9.10 -1.45 -27.28
C ASP A 770 9.20 -1.73 -28.78
N THR A 771 9.38 -3.01 -29.15
CA THR A 771 9.84 -3.48 -30.48
C THR A 771 8.75 -4.20 -31.26
#